data_AF-A0A9P6VER6-F1
#
_entry.id   AF-A0A9P6VER6-F1
#
_cell.length_a   1.000
_cell.length_b   1.000
_cell.length_c   1.000
_cell.angle_alpha   90.00
_cell.angle_beta   90.00
_cell.angle_gamma   90.00
#
_symmetry.space_group_name_H-M   'P 1'
#
loop_
_entity.id
_entity.type
_entity.pdbx_description
1 polymer ?
#
loop_
_entity_poly.entity_id
_entity_poly.type
_entity_poly.pdbx_seq_one_letter_code
_entity_poly.pdbx_strand_id
1 'polypeptide(L)'
;MSSLPDGHHGSDVHSIQSSDDASERDIVLSSDSSQETVFGCGSSNSGEVTTPISEFEKEKGVPQYAASEIGPEEARYDLGDDDPALKDIPWHVRRVVSLDDDPTLPTITFRYFVLSFFFITPGAFLAQMAEYRTTFAPYSIFFVQIGANYIGDWLAKYLPAWEIRMPFSKKSFNLNPGPFSVKEHVLVTITAASGATYNLAWTPISLSELYFGHKINPVVAIFFMWAVVWTGYSYAALARQFLIYDPQYPWFQALCQTALFETQKKQRESPSPISRRQTMVFFFVLIGIFFWQFLPEFVFPMMGSLAFLCWVAPHNATANFIGSGFGGMGFMNLSLDWSNVGYLSQMGSMFLTPFWTQAIVFSAFVVNCWILIPASKWGGLGNWHEHLMSNRLFLENGTAYPVLSLITPDVTLNETAYAEYGPIYIGAQLLWGTFFDYASYTSALCWMLLFGYPAIKSIIDKQWKRRQNGVDSPNEQYDDQLNILMRSYKEVPTWWFILLFLCSFVPVIVMLAVGELFIPLWTYFMALLTGVVVVVPLGWLYALSNFQLPIGSSNQVLYGLMVNSVEGHKNPVGASIYGTIAGDAWYRAMYMLQDQKIGHYMHIPPRTVFFSQIFGSFVGVPINYGCIRWILNTKSGYLSGKLIDQTHQWTGQSLATSLTLGTQYVLIGPKRMFSQALYHPLPWAFLVGALTPSILYVLHRRFPRANFHLWNCTIFFCAMSNFWGNISTGYVSGIIGGFVVMYWAYRHHYEIWARYNFILAAAFDAGFNFNMLAIFLCFGAAKVVSMPSWWGNNADNVERCFALPPQ
;
A
#
# COMPACT_ATOMS: atom_id res chain seq x y z
N MET A 1 33.81 -44.46 34.14
CA MET A 1 35.14 -43.82 34.08
C MET A 1 34.91 -42.34 34.36
N SER A 2 34.83 -42.00 35.65
CA SER A 2 35.90 -41.36 36.46
C SER A 2 35.99 -39.86 36.15
N SER A 3 35.91 -38.90 37.06
CA SER A 3 35.57 -38.79 38.48
C SER A 3 35.88 -37.31 38.81
N LEU A 4 35.02 -36.68 39.61
CA LEU A 4 35.21 -35.43 40.38
C LEU A 4 36.58 -35.38 41.13
N PRO A 5 37.05 -34.27 41.77
CA PRO A 5 36.24 -33.30 42.54
C PRO A 5 36.75 -31.85 42.75
N ASP A 6 35.96 -31.16 43.57
CA ASP A 6 36.01 -29.84 44.20
C ASP A 6 37.28 -29.44 44.98
N GLY A 7 37.44 -28.13 45.24
CA GLY A 7 37.53 -27.63 46.63
C GLY A 7 38.76 -26.81 47.10
N HIS A 8 38.45 -25.62 47.64
CA HIS A 8 39.01 -24.93 48.84
C HIS A 8 40.08 -23.80 48.79
N HIS A 9 39.71 -22.71 49.49
CA HIS A 9 40.41 -21.82 50.47
C HIS A 9 41.96 -21.79 50.49
N GLY A 10 42.67 -20.68 50.75
CA GLY A 10 42.36 -19.35 51.28
C GLY A 10 43.68 -18.63 51.70
N SER A 11 43.60 -17.30 51.82
CA SER A 11 44.33 -16.34 52.71
C SER A 11 45.87 -16.31 52.85
N ASP A 12 46.45 -15.10 52.66
CA ASP A 12 47.35 -14.32 53.57
C ASP A 12 48.21 -13.32 52.74
N VAL A 13 47.98 -11.99 52.79
CA VAL A 13 48.31 -10.95 53.81
C VAL A 13 49.77 -10.45 53.75
N HIS A 14 49.91 -9.18 53.34
CA HIS A 14 50.81 -8.12 53.87
C HIS A 14 50.36 -6.78 53.22
N SER A 15 49.62 -5.87 53.87
CA SER A 15 50.01 -4.85 54.87
C SER A 15 51.07 -3.85 54.38
N ILE A 16 51.02 -2.51 54.54
CA ILE A 16 50.13 -1.51 55.19
C ILE A 16 50.73 -0.11 54.87
N GLN A 17 49.97 0.97 55.18
CA GLN A 17 50.29 2.42 55.36
C GLN A 17 49.95 3.36 54.17
N SER A 18 48.78 4.03 54.16
CA SER A 18 48.25 5.18 54.96
C SER A 18 48.79 6.53 54.45
N SER A 19 48.06 7.64 54.33
CA SER A 19 46.95 8.22 55.12
C SER A 19 46.36 9.41 54.33
N ASP A 20 45.02 9.52 54.22
CA ASP A 20 44.15 10.55 54.83
C ASP A 20 43.92 11.81 53.97
N ASP A 21 42.67 12.05 53.52
CA ASP A 21 41.73 12.95 54.23
C ASP A 21 40.36 13.01 53.54
N ALA A 22 39.31 13.22 54.35
CA ALA A 22 37.89 13.20 53.99
C ALA A 22 37.23 14.59 54.14
N SER A 23 36.19 14.89 53.35
CA SER A 23 35.01 15.74 53.69
C SER A 23 34.17 15.96 52.41
N GLU A 24 32.94 15.42 52.32
CA GLU A 24 31.64 16.01 52.69
C GLU A 24 31.09 17.11 51.76
N ARG A 25 29.92 16.78 51.16
CA ARG A 25 28.71 17.58 50.85
C ARG A 25 28.84 18.86 49.99
N ASP A 26 28.06 18.95 48.90
CA ASP A 26 26.76 19.68 48.91
C ASP A 26 26.07 19.73 47.53
N ILE A 27 24.74 19.65 47.59
CA ILE A 27 23.76 19.89 46.54
C ILE A 27 23.43 21.38 46.57
N VAL A 28 23.51 22.10 45.44
CA VAL A 28 22.93 23.45 45.32
C VAL A 28 22.22 23.63 43.98
N LEU A 29 20.89 23.75 44.08
CA LEU A 29 20.02 24.46 43.15
C LEU A 29 20.28 25.98 43.28
N SER A 30 20.36 26.70 42.18
CA SER A 30 20.14 28.15 42.20
C SER A 30 19.42 28.61 40.93
N SER A 31 18.17 29.01 41.14
CA SER A 31 17.45 30.02 40.37
C SER A 31 18.22 31.34 40.35
N ASP A 32 18.19 32.07 39.24
CA ASP A 32 17.86 33.50 39.33
C ASP A 32 17.46 34.12 37.99
N SER A 33 16.54 35.07 38.13
CA SER A 33 15.87 35.85 37.11
C SER A 33 16.23 37.33 37.29
N SER A 34 16.61 38.02 36.21
CA SER A 34 16.53 39.50 36.07
C SER A 34 16.93 39.87 34.64
N GLN A 35 15.99 40.23 33.76
CA GLN A 35 15.55 41.60 33.45
C GLN A 35 16.68 42.59 33.11
N GLU A 36 16.78 42.93 31.82
CA GLU A 36 17.06 44.30 31.37
C GLU A 36 16.19 44.64 30.14
N THR A 37 15.44 45.73 30.27
CA THR A 37 14.63 46.41 29.26
C THR A 37 15.37 47.65 28.76
N VAL A 38 15.47 47.84 27.44
CA VAL A 38 15.60 49.18 26.81
C VAL A 38 14.70 49.25 25.58
N PHE A 39 13.90 50.34 25.51
CA PHE A 39 12.86 50.65 24.54
C PHE A 39 13.40 51.29 23.25
N GLY A 40 12.80 50.93 22.10
CA GLY A 40 12.21 51.88 21.13
C GLY A 40 12.98 52.24 19.85
N CYS A 41 12.52 51.74 18.68
CA CYS A 41 11.85 52.56 17.64
C CYS A 41 11.29 51.64 16.53
N GLY A 42 10.06 51.88 16.08
CA GLY A 42 9.31 50.97 15.22
C GLY A 42 9.45 51.20 13.71
N SER A 43 9.15 50.16 12.93
CA SER A 43 8.55 50.27 11.60
C SER A 43 7.94 48.94 11.14
N SER A 44 6.67 49.02 10.74
CA SER A 44 5.90 48.14 9.85
C SER A 44 5.75 46.64 10.18
N ASN A 45 4.53 46.30 10.62
CA ASN A 45 3.90 44.99 10.52
C ASN A 45 3.99 44.42 9.10
N SER A 46 4.75 43.33 8.93
CA SER A 46 4.45 42.28 7.96
C SER A 46 4.28 40.98 8.75
N GLY A 47 3.03 40.53 8.88
CA GLY A 47 2.73 39.26 9.54
C GLY A 47 3.34 38.11 8.75
N GLU A 48 4.51 37.63 9.18
CA GLU A 48 5.02 36.33 8.79
C GLU A 48 4.07 35.26 9.33
N VAL A 49 3.41 34.58 8.38
CA VAL A 49 2.65 33.37 8.67
C VAL A 49 3.68 32.28 8.96
N THR A 50 3.97 32.06 10.24
CA THR A 50 4.70 30.87 10.69
C THR A 50 3.97 29.62 10.18
N THR A 51 4.64 28.87 9.31
CA THR A 51 4.22 27.55 8.86
C THR A 51 4.08 26.62 10.06
N PRO A 52 3.06 25.75 10.12
CA PRO A 52 2.98 24.75 11.17
C PRO A 52 4.13 23.75 10.96
N ILE A 53 5.20 23.95 11.71
CA ILE A 53 6.24 22.96 12.01
C ILE A 53 5.51 21.69 12.46
N SER A 54 5.78 20.56 11.82
CA SER A 54 5.18 19.29 12.22
C SER A 54 5.58 19.00 13.67
N GLU A 55 4.65 18.61 14.55
CA GLU A 55 4.98 18.36 15.96
C GLU A 55 6.04 17.24 16.15
N PHE A 56 6.34 16.47 15.11
CA PHE A 56 7.50 15.57 15.04
C PHE A 56 8.85 16.29 15.23
N GLU A 57 8.93 17.59 14.95
CA GLU A 57 10.15 18.41 15.11
C GLU A 57 10.27 19.05 16.49
N LYS A 58 9.17 19.18 17.26
CA LYS A 58 9.22 19.80 18.60
C LYS A 58 9.76 18.86 19.69
N GLU A 59 9.81 17.55 19.45
CA GLU A 59 10.18 16.55 20.46
C GLU A 59 11.61 15.99 20.35
N LYS A 60 12.51 16.60 19.56
CA LYS A 60 13.91 16.12 19.46
C LYS A 60 14.91 17.18 19.86
N GLY A 61 15.75 16.84 20.85
CA GLY A 61 16.99 17.55 21.12
C GLY A 61 17.87 17.54 19.87
N VAL A 62 18.49 18.68 19.60
CA VAL A 62 19.44 18.87 18.51
C VAL A 62 20.54 17.80 18.62
N PRO A 63 20.72 16.90 17.63
CA PRO A 63 21.85 15.98 17.65
C PRO A 63 23.14 16.77 17.43
N GLN A 64 24.12 16.60 18.34
CA GLN A 64 25.48 17.07 18.13
C GLN A 64 26.17 16.19 17.08
N TYR A 65 26.51 16.78 15.94
CA TYR A 65 27.32 16.14 14.91
C TYR A 65 28.71 15.81 15.46
N ALA A 66 29.10 14.53 15.44
CA ALA A 66 30.50 14.14 15.55
C ALA A 66 31.15 14.32 14.17
N ALA A 67 31.84 15.45 13.98
CA ALA A 67 32.54 15.83 12.75
C ALA A 67 33.69 14.88 12.32
N SER A 68 33.87 13.74 12.98
CA SER A 68 35.03 12.87 12.81
C SER A 68 34.84 11.68 11.86
N GLU A 69 33.65 11.46 11.30
CA GLU A 69 33.37 10.29 10.42
C GLU A 69 33.06 10.65 8.96
N ILE A 70 33.05 11.94 8.61
CA ILE A 70 32.73 12.45 7.28
C ILE A 70 34.03 12.56 6.48
N GLY A 71 34.09 11.91 5.31
CA GLY A 71 35.26 11.98 4.43
C GLY A 71 35.47 13.40 3.88
N PRO A 72 36.71 13.79 3.53
CA PRO A 72 37.03 15.18 3.13
C PRO A 72 36.32 15.68 1.86
N GLU A 73 35.62 14.84 1.10
CA GLU A 73 34.77 15.24 -0.04
C GLU A 73 33.29 15.45 0.30
N GLU A 74 32.78 14.88 1.40
CA GLU A 74 31.41 15.17 1.86
C GLU A 74 31.31 16.60 2.44
N ALA A 75 32.45 17.20 2.83
CA ALA A 75 32.53 18.58 3.32
C ALA A 75 32.36 19.67 2.23
N ARG A 76 32.17 19.30 0.94
CA ARG A 76 32.25 20.28 -0.16
C ARG A 76 30.95 21.01 -0.48
N TYR A 77 29.79 20.56 0.03
CA TYR A 77 28.48 21.16 -0.30
C TYR A 77 27.43 21.07 0.84
N ASP A 78 27.86 21.24 2.09
CA ASP A 78 26.91 21.34 3.20
C ASP A 78 26.32 22.77 3.25
N LEU A 79 25.12 22.95 2.68
CA LEU A 79 24.22 24.00 3.15
C LEU A 79 24.02 23.73 4.66
N GLY A 80 24.37 24.67 5.53
CA GLY A 80 24.20 24.49 6.97
C GLY A 80 22.74 24.19 7.31
N ASP A 81 22.47 23.44 8.38
CA ASP A 81 21.09 23.07 8.78
C ASP A 81 20.14 24.28 8.96
N ASP A 82 20.72 25.48 9.16
CA ASP A 82 20.04 26.78 9.27
C ASP A 82 19.77 27.49 7.92
N ASP A 83 20.14 26.89 6.77
CA ASP A 83 19.91 27.49 5.46
C ASP A 83 18.40 27.61 5.16
N PRO A 84 17.91 28.80 4.76
CA PRO A 84 16.50 28.99 4.41
C PRO A 84 16.00 28.01 3.34
N ALA A 85 16.86 27.54 2.43
CA ALA A 85 16.51 26.56 1.39
C ALA A 85 16.25 25.15 1.92
N LEU A 86 16.70 24.85 3.14
CA LEU A 86 16.46 23.56 3.79
C LEU A 86 15.26 23.58 4.73
N LYS A 87 14.93 24.74 5.32
CA LYS A 87 13.96 24.91 6.41
C LYS A 87 12.65 24.14 6.24
N ASP A 88 12.06 24.16 5.04
CA ASP A 88 10.75 23.55 4.77
C ASP A 88 10.83 22.05 4.42
N ILE A 89 12.02 21.52 4.14
CA ILE A 89 12.21 20.09 3.83
C ILE A 89 12.25 19.29 5.13
N PRO A 90 11.43 18.23 5.29
CA PRO A 90 11.52 17.37 6.46
C PRO A 90 12.89 16.71 6.58
N TRP A 91 13.44 16.65 7.80
CA TRP A 91 14.78 16.14 8.08
C TRP A 91 15.08 14.74 7.47
N HIS A 92 14.06 13.87 7.39
CA HIS A 92 14.22 12.48 6.91
C HIS A 92 14.32 12.43 5.39
N VAL A 93 13.75 13.43 4.71
CA VAL A 93 13.93 13.63 3.27
C VAL A 93 15.33 14.19 3.02
N ARG A 94 15.78 15.20 3.79
CA ARG A 94 17.12 15.81 3.66
C ARG A 94 18.27 14.81 3.74
N ARG A 95 18.15 13.79 4.60
CA ARG A 95 19.19 12.77 4.79
C ARG A 95 19.24 11.72 3.69
N VAL A 96 18.14 11.51 3.00
CA VAL A 96 17.98 10.43 2.02
C VAL A 96 18.20 10.94 0.60
N VAL A 97 17.61 12.08 0.28
CA VAL A 97 17.58 12.64 -1.07
C VAL A 97 18.81 13.51 -1.30
N SER A 98 19.48 13.34 -2.44
CA SER A 98 20.57 14.24 -2.81
C SER A 98 20.03 15.67 -3.05
N LEU A 99 20.84 16.70 -2.80
CA LEU A 99 20.46 18.11 -3.01
C LEU A 99 21.20 18.74 -4.18
N ASP A 100 21.70 17.88 -5.06
CA ASP A 100 22.47 18.22 -6.26
C ASP A 100 21.86 17.54 -7.48
N ASP A 101 21.92 18.23 -8.62
CA ASP A 101 21.41 17.71 -9.88
C ASP A 101 22.32 18.09 -11.07
N ASP A 102 22.50 17.13 -11.99
CA ASP A 102 23.12 17.35 -13.29
C ASP A 102 22.05 17.25 -14.40
N PRO A 103 21.62 18.39 -14.98
CA PRO A 103 20.59 18.41 -16.01
C PRO A 103 21.02 17.85 -17.37
N THR A 104 22.32 17.57 -17.56
CA THR A 104 22.86 17.07 -18.85
C THR A 104 22.78 15.55 -19.00
N LEU A 105 22.51 14.82 -17.90
CA LEU A 105 22.46 13.37 -17.91
C LEU A 105 21.34 12.81 -18.82
N PRO A 106 21.62 11.77 -19.63
CA PRO A 106 20.62 11.16 -20.49
C PRO A 106 19.52 10.47 -19.67
N THR A 107 18.30 10.50 -20.19
CA THR A 107 17.09 9.99 -19.53
C THR A 107 16.43 8.85 -20.33
N ILE A 108 15.98 9.15 -21.56
CA ILE A 108 15.35 8.17 -22.45
C ILE A 108 16.37 7.72 -23.50
N THR A 109 16.90 6.51 -23.33
CA THR A 109 17.88 5.89 -24.24
C THR A 109 17.34 4.60 -24.84
N PHE A 110 18.09 3.99 -25.77
CA PHE A 110 17.75 2.66 -26.28
C PHE A 110 17.69 1.60 -25.16
N ARG A 111 18.66 1.64 -24.23
CA ARG A 111 18.71 0.74 -23.06
C ARG A 111 17.45 0.83 -22.21
N TYR A 112 16.94 2.05 -22.01
CA TYR A 112 15.69 2.28 -21.30
C TYR A 112 14.52 1.47 -21.91
N PHE A 113 14.35 1.48 -23.22
CA PHE A 113 13.27 0.72 -23.87
C PHE A 113 13.46 -0.79 -23.71
N VAL A 114 14.67 -1.31 -23.95
CA VAL A 114 14.98 -2.74 -23.84
C VAL A 114 14.72 -3.25 -22.43
N LEU A 115 15.25 -2.56 -21.41
CA LEU A 115 15.06 -2.94 -20.01
C LEU A 115 13.59 -2.83 -19.59
N SER A 116 12.89 -1.77 -20.03
CA SER A 116 11.48 -1.60 -19.73
C SER A 116 10.64 -2.78 -20.25
N PHE A 117 10.81 -3.17 -21.52
CA PHE A 117 10.12 -4.34 -22.07
C PHE A 117 10.47 -5.64 -21.34
N PHE A 118 11.76 -5.81 -21.00
CA PHE A 118 12.25 -7.01 -20.32
C PHE A 118 11.63 -7.19 -18.92
N PHE A 119 11.50 -6.12 -18.14
CA PHE A 119 10.92 -6.20 -16.79
C PHE A 119 9.38 -6.14 -16.78
N ILE A 120 8.75 -5.37 -17.68
CA ILE A 120 7.27 -5.29 -17.75
C ILE A 120 6.65 -6.64 -18.12
N THR A 121 7.22 -7.34 -19.10
CA THR A 121 6.61 -8.56 -19.66
C THR A 121 6.34 -9.66 -18.64
N PRO A 122 7.33 -10.15 -17.87
CA PRO A 122 7.09 -11.16 -16.85
C PRO A 122 6.27 -10.61 -15.68
N GLY A 123 6.50 -9.35 -15.29
CA GLY A 123 5.80 -8.74 -14.17
C GLY A 123 4.29 -8.59 -14.40
N ALA A 124 3.88 -8.08 -15.57
CA ALA A 124 2.48 -7.97 -15.96
C ALA A 124 1.80 -9.35 -16.01
N PHE A 125 2.46 -10.34 -16.63
CA PHE A 125 1.93 -11.70 -16.72
C PHE A 125 1.72 -12.34 -15.34
N LEU A 126 2.73 -12.27 -14.46
CA LEU A 126 2.68 -12.85 -13.12
C LEU A 126 1.64 -12.14 -12.25
N ALA A 127 1.64 -10.81 -12.25
CA ALA A 127 0.68 -10.02 -11.48
C ALA A 127 -0.76 -10.33 -11.91
N GLN A 128 -1.04 -10.39 -13.22
CA GLN A 128 -2.38 -10.68 -13.71
C GLN A 128 -2.81 -12.13 -13.44
N MET A 129 -1.89 -13.09 -13.49
CA MET A 129 -2.17 -14.49 -13.18
C MET A 129 -2.51 -14.70 -11.71
N ALA A 130 -1.84 -13.97 -10.82
CA ALA A 130 -2.01 -14.12 -9.37
C ALA A 130 -3.46 -13.84 -8.91
N GLU A 131 -4.18 -12.94 -9.59
CA GLU A 131 -5.58 -12.61 -9.30
C GLU A 131 -6.58 -13.78 -9.48
N TYR A 132 -6.23 -14.80 -10.26
CA TYR A 132 -7.06 -16.00 -10.46
C TYR A 132 -6.72 -17.13 -9.48
N ARG A 133 -5.61 -17.00 -8.75
CA ARG A 133 -5.07 -18.05 -7.89
C ARG A 133 -5.41 -17.82 -6.42
N THR A 134 -5.28 -18.87 -5.61
CA THR A 134 -5.36 -18.79 -4.15
C THR A 134 -4.13 -18.12 -3.54
N THR A 135 -2.95 -18.49 -4.04
CA THR A 135 -1.66 -17.98 -3.58
C THR A 135 -1.19 -16.83 -4.48
N PHE A 136 -0.87 -15.69 -3.88
CA PHE A 136 -0.35 -14.51 -4.57
C PHE A 136 1.18 -14.55 -4.64
N ALA A 137 1.74 -14.48 -5.84
CA ALA A 137 3.19 -14.34 -6.06
C ALA A 137 3.51 -12.89 -6.43
N PRO A 138 3.91 -12.04 -5.46
CA PRO A 138 4.19 -10.63 -5.72
C PRO A 138 5.39 -10.44 -6.65
N TYR A 139 5.21 -9.59 -7.68
CA TYR A 139 6.32 -9.09 -8.49
C TYR A 139 6.88 -7.81 -7.87
N SER A 140 8.01 -7.93 -7.17
CA SER A 140 8.59 -6.80 -6.44
C SER A 140 9.18 -5.74 -7.37
N ILE A 141 8.82 -4.49 -7.14
CA ILE A 141 9.46 -3.37 -7.84
C ILE A 141 10.92 -3.16 -7.41
N PHE A 142 11.27 -3.51 -6.17
CA PHE A 142 12.67 -3.49 -5.71
C PHE A 142 13.53 -4.51 -6.45
N PHE A 143 12.95 -5.64 -6.87
CA PHE A 143 13.64 -6.59 -7.76
C PHE A 143 14.00 -5.93 -9.10
N VAL A 144 13.06 -5.19 -9.69
CA VAL A 144 13.33 -4.44 -10.93
C VAL A 144 14.40 -3.38 -10.70
N GLN A 145 14.33 -2.64 -9.61
CA GLN A 145 15.31 -1.62 -9.26
C GLN A 145 16.73 -2.21 -9.16
N ILE A 146 16.90 -3.32 -8.44
CA ILE A 146 18.20 -4.00 -8.31
C ILE A 146 18.65 -4.57 -9.66
N GLY A 147 17.77 -5.30 -10.34
CA GLY A 147 18.06 -5.94 -11.63
C GLY A 147 18.44 -4.91 -12.71
N ALA A 148 17.71 -3.81 -12.81
CA ALA A 148 17.95 -2.74 -13.76
C ALA A 148 19.31 -2.05 -13.54
N ASN A 149 19.77 -1.93 -12.28
CA ASN A 149 21.09 -1.37 -11.99
C ASN A 149 22.21 -2.25 -12.61
N TYR A 150 22.21 -3.55 -12.29
CA TYR A 150 23.26 -4.46 -12.76
C TYR A 150 23.17 -4.78 -14.25
N ILE A 151 21.98 -5.03 -14.79
CA ILE A 151 21.80 -5.28 -16.22
C ILE A 151 22.04 -4.00 -17.03
N GLY A 152 21.69 -2.83 -16.49
CA GLY A 152 21.99 -1.53 -17.10
C GLY A 152 23.49 -1.27 -17.22
N ASP A 153 24.25 -1.49 -16.15
CA ASP A 153 25.72 -1.42 -16.16
C ASP A 153 26.34 -2.45 -17.12
N TRP A 154 25.77 -3.65 -17.19
CA TRP A 154 26.20 -4.68 -18.14
C TRP A 154 25.96 -4.22 -19.59
N LEU A 155 24.78 -3.70 -19.91
CA LEU A 155 24.48 -3.15 -21.24
C LEU A 155 25.40 -1.95 -21.56
N ALA A 156 25.70 -1.08 -20.60
CA ALA A 156 26.61 0.03 -20.81
C ALA A 156 28.04 -0.41 -21.17
N LYS A 157 28.50 -1.56 -20.65
CA LYS A 157 29.84 -2.10 -20.90
C LYS A 157 29.94 -2.85 -22.23
N TYR A 158 28.91 -3.60 -22.61
CA TYR A 158 28.99 -4.53 -23.74
C TYR A 158 28.28 -4.04 -25.01
N LEU A 159 27.32 -3.12 -24.91
CA LEU A 159 26.58 -2.65 -26.09
C LEU A 159 27.45 -1.68 -26.91
N PRO A 160 27.63 -1.91 -28.22
CA PRO A 160 28.43 -1.02 -29.05
C PRO A 160 27.73 0.34 -29.24
N ALA A 161 28.50 1.42 -29.25
CA ALA A 161 28.02 2.79 -29.47
C ALA A 161 27.74 3.07 -30.96
N TRP A 162 26.91 2.25 -31.59
CA TRP A 162 26.51 2.44 -32.99
C TRP A 162 25.38 3.48 -33.09
N GLU A 163 25.51 4.40 -34.03
CA GLU A 163 24.43 5.29 -34.43
C GLU A 163 23.53 4.61 -35.45
N ILE A 164 22.33 4.21 -35.02
CA ILE A 164 21.32 3.66 -35.90
C ILE A 164 20.44 4.81 -36.40
N ARG A 165 20.38 4.98 -37.71
CA ARG A 165 19.40 5.88 -38.35
C ARG A 165 18.04 5.21 -38.35
N MET A 166 17.03 5.88 -37.79
CA MET A 166 15.67 5.35 -37.80
C MET A 166 15.16 5.23 -39.24
N PRO A 167 14.60 4.08 -39.65
CA PRO A 167 14.02 3.95 -40.98
C PRO A 167 12.89 4.97 -41.14
N PHE A 168 12.88 5.70 -42.26
CA PHE A 168 11.90 6.74 -42.59
C PHE A 168 11.95 8.04 -41.76
N SER A 169 12.99 8.27 -40.96
CA SER A 169 13.19 9.52 -40.20
C SER A 169 14.62 10.06 -40.33
N LYS A 170 14.78 11.39 -40.27
CA LYS A 170 16.11 12.04 -40.22
C LYS A 170 16.81 11.92 -38.85
N LYS A 171 16.18 11.28 -37.87
CA LYS A 171 16.73 11.11 -36.52
C LYS A 171 17.57 9.84 -36.42
N SER A 172 18.82 9.96 -35.96
CA SER A 172 19.64 8.85 -35.48
C SER A 172 19.51 8.73 -33.96
N PHE A 173 19.64 7.51 -33.44
CA PHE A 173 19.85 7.29 -32.01
C PHE A 173 21.10 6.45 -31.80
N ASN A 174 21.83 6.74 -30.73
CA ASN A 174 22.99 5.96 -30.32
C ASN A 174 22.50 4.80 -29.43
N LEU A 175 22.93 3.58 -29.75
CA LEU A 175 22.67 2.38 -28.94
C LEU A 175 23.26 2.51 -27.53
N ASN A 176 24.45 3.09 -27.41
CA ASN A 176 25.14 3.29 -26.14
C ASN A 176 25.68 4.73 -26.04
N PRO A 177 24.87 5.68 -25.53
CA PRO A 177 25.24 7.09 -25.49
C PRO A 177 26.28 7.44 -24.41
N GLY A 178 26.58 6.53 -23.49
CA GLY A 178 27.50 6.78 -22.37
C GLY A 178 27.30 5.80 -21.21
N PRO A 179 27.88 6.06 -20.04
CA PRO A 179 27.65 5.24 -18.84
C PRO A 179 26.16 5.16 -18.47
N PHE A 180 25.77 4.14 -17.72
CA PHE A 180 24.38 3.99 -17.27
C PHE A 180 24.06 5.05 -16.22
N SER A 181 23.19 5.99 -16.57
CA SER A 181 22.86 7.12 -15.69
C SER A 181 21.85 6.72 -14.61
N VAL A 182 21.90 7.42 -13.47
CA VAL A 182 20.86 7.30 -12.41
C VAL A 182 19.47 7.59 -12.98
N LYS A 183 19.36 8.57 -13.88
CA LYS A 183 18.06 8.97 -14.45
C LYS A 183 17.49 7.90 -15.38
N GLU A 184 18.32 7.26 -16.20
CA GLU A 184 17.92 6.08 -17.00
C GLU A 184 17.43 4.95 -16.08
N HIS A 185 18.17 4.68 -15.00
CA HIS A 185 17.87 3.62 -14.05
C HIS A 185 16.52 3.82 -13.34
N VAL A 186 16.29 5.01 -12.80
CA VAL A 186 15.04 5.34 -12.13
C VAL A 186 13.88 5.31 -13.13
N LEU A 187 14.06 5.83 -14.35
CA LEU A 187 13.02 5.79 -15.38
C LEU A 187 12.62 4.36 -15.76
N VAL A 188 13.57 3.43 -15.93
CA VAL A 188 13.25 2.00 -16.18
C VAL A 188 12.37 1.44 -15.06
N THR A 189 12.69 1.78 -13.81
CA THR A 189 11.96 1.28 -12.65
C THR A 189 10.55 1.89 -12.59
N ILE A 190 10.39 3.21 -12.80
CA ILE A 190 9.07 3.87 -12.86
C ILE A 190 8.22 3.28 -14.01
N THR A 191 8.82 3.06 -15.18
CA THR A 191 8.15 2.42 -16.32
C THR A 191 7.69 1.01 -15.97
N ALA A 192 8.53 0.22 -15.30
CA ALA A 192 8.14 -1.10 -14.82
C ALA A 192 7.05 -1.03 -13.75
N ALA A 193 7.11 -0.10 -12.79
CA ALA A 193 6.07 0.07 -11.76
C ALA A 193 4.69 0.33 -12.39
N SER A 194 4.64 1.14 -13.45
CA SER A 194 3.39 1.44 -14.16
C SER A 194 2.89 0.30 -15.07
N GLY A 195 3.77 -0.56 -15.58
CA GLY A 195 3.44 -1.62 -16.54
C GLY A 195 3.36 -3.04 -15.98
N ALA A 196 4.12 -3.36 -14.94
CA ALA A 196 4.25 -4.68 -14.34
C ALA A 196 3.19 -4.96 -13.25
N THR A 197 1.99 -4.41 -13.42
CA THR A 197 0.87 -4.57 -12.50
C THR A 197 -0.35 -5.15 -13.21
N TYR A 198 -1.20 -5.86 -12.48
CA TYR A 198 -2.47 -6.36 -13.00
C TYR A 198 -3.42 -5.20 -13.35
N ASN A 199 -4.49 -5.46 -14.11
CA ASN A 199 -5.46 -4.44 -14.50
C ASN A 199 -6.88 -4.79 -14.03
N LEU A 200 -7.52 -3.93 -13.21
CA LEU A 200 -8.84 -4.17 -12.60
C LEU A 200 -10.00 -4.44 -13.58
N ALA A 201 -9.85 -4.15 -14.87
CA ALA A 201 -10.84 -4.54 -15.89
C ALA A 201 -10.86 -6.06 -16.16
N TRP A 202 -9.93 -6.82 -15.60
CA TRP A 202 -9.95 -8.29 -15.65
C TRP A 202 -11.23 -8.89 -15.08
N THR A 203 -11.78 -8.30 -14.01
CA THR A 203 -12.98 -8.79 -13.32
C THR A 203 -14.21 -8.80 -14.23
N PRO A 204 -14.67 -7.67 -14.82
CA PRO A 204 -15.84 -7.70 -15.70
C PRO A 204 -15.63 -8.56 -16.95
N ILE A 205 -14.43 -8.56 -17.55
CA ILE A 205 -14.10 -9.40 -18.73
C ILE A 205 -14.21 -10.89 -18.40
N SER A 206 -13.71 -11.29 -17.24
CA SER A 206 -13.73 -12.70 -16.82
C SER A 206 -15.11 -13.14 -16.38
N LEU A 207 -15.84 -12.28 -15.66
CA LEU A 207 -17.20 -12.59 -15.20
C LEU A 207 -18.15 -12.79 -16.39
N SER A 208 -18.09 -11.92 -17.41
CA SER A 208 -18.98 -11.99 -18.58
C SER A 208 -18.82 -13.32 -19.31
N GLU A 209 -17.60 -13.82 -19.46
CA GLU A 209 -17.34 -15.07 -20.18
C GLU A 209 -17.58 -16.31 -19.31
N LEU A 210 -17.07 -16.31 -18.07
CA LEU A 210 -17.09 -17.49 -17.21
C LEU A 210 -18.50 -17.85 -16.72
N TYR A 211 -19.29 -16.84 -16.37
CA TYR A 211 -20.61 -17.04 -15.76
C TYR A 211 -21.77 -16.75 -16.72
N PHE A 212 -21.59 -15.84 -17.69
CA PHE A 212 -22.66 -15.46 -18.63
C PHE A 212 -22.40 -15.94 -20.06
N GLY A 213 -21.27 -16.62 -20.33
CA GLY A 213 -20.94 -17.15 -21.65
C GLY A 213 -20.72 -16.09 -22.73
N HIS A 214 -20.66 -14.81 -22.37
CA HIS A 214 -20.51 -13.71 -23.30
C HIS A 214 -19.04 -13.30 -23.42
N LYS A 215 -18.45 -13.62 -24.57
CA LYS A 215 -17.06 -13.30 -24.89
C LYS A 215 -16.95 -11.92 -25.51
N ILE A 216 -16.36 -10.99 -24.77
CA ILE A 216 -16.09 -9.62 -25.23
C ILE A 216 -15.04 -9.64 -26.34
N ASN A 217 -15.22 -8.78 -27.35
CA ASN A 217 -14.25 -8.62 -28.43
C ASN A 217 -12.87 -8.20 -27.87
N PRO A 218 -11.76 -8.87 -28.27
CA PRO A 218 -10.41 -8.52 -27.80
C PRO A 218 -10.03 -7.05 -27.92
N VAL A 219 -10.43 -6.41 -29.02
CA VAL A 219 -10.11 -4.99 -29.26
C VAL A 219 -10.83 -4.11 -28.24
N VAL A 220 -12.12 -4.37 -28.01
CA VAL A 220 -12.94 -3.66 -27.02
C VAL A 220 -12.36 -3.84 -25.62
N ALA A 221 -12.00 -5.07 -25.25
CA ALA A 221 -11.41 -5.38 -23.95
C ALA A 221 -10.08 -4.61 -23.72
N ILE A 222 -9.17 -4.60 -24.69
CA ILE A 222 -7.87 -3.90 -24.57
C ILE A 222 -8.07 -2.39 -24.45
N PHE A 223 -8.92 -1.78 -25.28
CA PHE A 223 -9.21 -0.35 -25.19
C PHE A 223 -9.90 0.01 -23.86
N PHE A 224 -10.77 -0.86 -23.35
CA PHE A 224 -11.40 -0.66 -22.05
C PHE A 224 -10.36 -0.72 -20.92
N MET A 225 -9.46 -1.72 -20.96
CA MET A 225 -8.36 -1.86 -20.00
C MET A 225 -7.41 -0.65 -20.01
N TRP A 226 -7.06 -0.10 -21.19
CA TRP A 226 -6.28 1.14 -21.27
C TRP A 226 -7.06 2.34 -20.74
N ALA A 227 -8.34 2.46 -21.10
CA ALA A 227 -9.16 3.59 -20.69
C ALA A 227 -9.29 3.67 -19.16
N VAL A 228 -9.48 2.54 -18.49
CA VAL A 228 -9.55 2.45 -17.03
C VAL A 228 -8.26 2.98 -16.38
N VAL A 229 -7.09 2.55 -16.86
CA VAL A 229 -5.80 3.00 -16.31
C VAL A 229 -5.53 4.47 -16.58
N TRP A 230 -5.75 4.90 -17.83
CA TRP A 230 -5.48 6.28 -18.26
C TRP A 230 -6.45 7.29 -17.64
N THR A 231 -7.68 6.88 -17.32
CA THR A 231 -8.61 7.70 -16.54
C THR A 231 -7.99 8.04 -15.18
N GLY A 232 -7.47 7.06 -14.45
CA GLY A 232 -6.81 7.32 -13.17
C GLY A 232 -5.53 8.14 -13.28
N TYR A 233 -4.71 7.89 -14.30
CA TYR A 233 -3.53 8.73 -14.56
C TYR A 233 -3.89 10.19 -14.86
N SER A 234 -5.02 10.43 -15.54
CA SER A 234 -5.48 11.80 -15.74
C SER A 234 -5.88 12.49 -14.44
N TYR A 235 -6.42 11.75 -13.46
CA TYR A 235 -6.86 12.31 -12.17
C TYR A 235 -5.71 12.66 -11.25
N ALA A 236 -4.54 12.03 -11.43
CA ALA A 236 -3.32 12.43 -10.72
C ALA A 236 -3.01 13.93 -10.89
N ALA A 237 -3.39 14.54 -12.03
CA ALA A 237 -3.23 15.98 -12.25
C ALA A 237 -3.89 16.85 -11.18
N LEU A 238 -5.04 16.40 -10.65
CA LEU A 238 -5.81 17.12 -9.63
C LEU A 238 -5.04 17.14 -8.31
N ALA A 239 -4.59 15.97 -7.85
CA ALA A 239 -3.89 15.82 -6.58
C ALA A 239 -2.41 16.25 -6.64
N ARG A 240 -1.79 16.23 -7.83
CA ARG A 240 -0.37 16.59 -8.03
C ARG A 240 -0.04 17.99 -7.53
N GLN A 241 -0.93 18.95 -7.79
CA GLN A 241 -0.72 20.34 -7.38
C GLN A 241 -0.66 20.49 -5.85
N PHE A 242 -1.27 19.56 -5.12
CA PHE A 242 -1.35 19.59 -3.65
C PHE A 242 -0.26 18.74 -2.99
N LEU A 243 0.05 17.55 -3.53
CA LEU A 243 0.80 16.53 -2.78
C LEU A 243 2.27 16.36 -3.19
N ILE A 244 2.67 16.82 -4.38
CA ILE A 244 4.03 16.59 -4.89
C ILE A 244 4.95 17.74 -4.56
N TYR A 245 4.54 18.97 -4.86
CA TYR A 245 5.37 20.17 -4.73
C TYR A 245 5.58 20.60 -3.28
N ASP A 246 4.64 20.27 -2.39
CA ASP A 246 4.81 20.58 -0.97
C ASP A 246 5.83 19.61 -0.34
N PRO A 247 6.94 20.10 0.24
CA PRO A 247 7.96 19.26 0.83
C PRO A 247 7.47 18.55 2.11
N GLN A 248 6.39 19.02 2.76
CA GLN A 248 5.88 18.45 4.00
C GLN A 248 5.33 17.03 3.87
N TYR A 249 4.98 16.59 2.65
CA TYR A 249 4.48 15.25 2.38
C TYR A 249 5.62 14.33 1.92
N PRO A 250 6.10 13.40 2.78
CA PRO A 250 7.29 12.61 2.50
C PRO A 250 7.06 11.39 1.61
N TRP A 251 5.82 10.91 1.46
CA TRP A 251 5.48 9.70 0.69
C TRP A 251 6.44 8.53 1.01
N PHE A 252 6.28 7.91 2.19
CA PHE A 252 7.25 6.94 2.72
C PHE A 252 7.65 5.81 1.75
N GLN A 253 6.72 5.30 0.95
CA GLN A 253 7.02 4.29 -0.08
C GLN A 253 7.96 4.82 -1.18
N ALA A 254 7.74 6.05 -1.65
CA ALA A 254 8.62 6.72 -2.61
C ALA A 254 10.02 6.96 -2.00
N LEU A 255 10.05 7.44 -0.75
CA LEU A 255 11.29 7.70 -0.02
C LEU A 255 12.14 6.43 0.20
N CYS A 256 11.48 5.29 0.43
CA CYS A 256 12.14 4.00 0.53
C CYS A 256 12.85 3.61 -0.78
N GLN A 257 12.20 3.82 -1.93
CA GLN A 257 12.79 3.53 -3.23
C GLN A 257 13.93 4.50 -3.55
N THR A 258 13.79 5.79 -3.22
CA THR A 258 14.84 6.78 -3.44
C THR A 258 16.06 6.54 -2.56
N ALA A 259 15.87 6.10 -1.31
CA ALA A 259 16.98 5.67 -0.46
C ALA A 259 17.81 4.55 -1.13
N LEU A 260 17.14 3.57 -1.72
CA LEU A 260 17.84 2.49 -2.44
C LEU A 260 18.54 3.03 -3.71
N PHE A 261 17.91 3.91 -4.48
CA PHE A 261 18.55 4.52 -5.66
C PHE A 261 19.80 5.32 -5.28
N GLU A 262 19.73 6.12 -4.22
CA GLU A 262 20.85 6.94 -3.75
C GLU A 262 22.00 6.07 -3.23
N THR A 263 21.70 5.00 -2.49
CA THR A 263 22.75 4.06 -2.06
C THR A 263 23.42 3.36 -3.26
N GLN A 264 22.65 2.97 -4.27
CA GLN A 264 23.17 2.35 -5.50
C GLN A 264 24.00 3.33 -6.35
N LYS A 265 23.54 4.59 -6.45
CA LYS A 265 24.25 5.70 -7.10
C LYS A 265 25.60 5.95 -6.42
N LYS A 266 25.60 6.17 -5.10
CA LYS A 266 26.83 6.39 -4.31
C LYS A 266 27.80 5.23 -4.46
N GLN A 267 27.31 4.00 -4.44
CA GLN A 267 28.16 2.82 -4.62
C GLN A 267 28.80 2.73 -6.02
N ARG A 268 28.13 3.25 -7.06
CA ARG A 268 28.63 3.23 -8.45
C ARG A 268 29.57 4.40 -8.76
N GLU A 269 29.25 5.59 -8.27
CA GLU A 269 29.96 6.83 -8.62
C GLU A 269 31.07 7.17 -7.62
N SER A 270 30.84 6.99 -6.33
CA SER A 270 31.76 7.38 -5.25
C SER A 270 31.73 6.36 -4.09
N PRO A 271 32.33 5.16 -4.28
CA PRO A 271 32.23 4.08 -3.31
C PRO A 271 32.93 4.43 -1.99
N SER A 272 32.15 4.82 -0.98
CA SER A 272 32.62 5.06 0.38
C SER A 272 32.55 3.79 1.24
N PRO A 273 33.35 3.68 2.32
CA PRO A 273 33.25 2.55 3.26
C PRO A 273 31.83 2.38 3.84
N ILE A 274 31.13 3.49 4.05
CA ILE A 274 29.75 3.52 4.56
C ILE A 274 28.78 2.97 3.52
N SER A 275 28.87 3.43 2.27
CA SER A 275 28.04 2.95 1.14
C SER A 275 28.22 1.45 0.90
N ARG A 276 29.47 0.98 0.96
CA ARG A 276 29.79 -0.45 0.85
C ARG A 276 29.17 -1.27 1.98
N ARG A 277 29.22 -0.76 3.23
CA ARG A 277 28.59 -1.41 4.38
C ARG A 277 27.07 -1.45 4.25
N GLN A 278 26.44 -0.37 3.80
CA GLN A 278 25.00 -0.32 3.53
C GLN A 278 24.57 -1.34 2.48
N THR A 279 25.32 -1.44 1.38
CA THR A 279 25.06 -2.44 0.33
C THR A 279 25.27 -3.86 0.83
N MET A 280 26.32 -4.11 1.64
CA MET A 280 26.53 -5.42 2.26
C MET A 280 25.38 -5.79 3.20
N VAL A 281 24.97 -4.88 4.09
CA VAL A 281 23.82 -5.11 5.00
C VAL A 281 22.57 -5.42 4.19
N PHE A 282 22.31 -4.67 3.13
CA PHE A 282 21.18 -4.92 2.22
C PHE A 282 21.19 -6.35 1.69
N PHE A 283 22.29 -6.83 1.08
CA PHE A 283 22.36 -8.17 0.53
C PHE A 283 22.34 -9.28 1.59
N PHE A 284 23.01 -9.09 2.73
CA PHE A 284 22.97 -10.06 3.83
C PHE A 284 21.55 -10.22 4.39
N VAL A 285 20.83 -9.12 4.58
CA VAL A 285 19.45 -9.13 5.06
C VAL A 285 18.52 -9.71 3.99
N LEU A 286 18.68 -9.34 2.72
CA LEU A 286 17.91 -9.90 1.61
C LEU A 286 18.04 -11.43 1.55
N ILE A 287 19.27 -11.95 1.60
CA ILE A 287 19.54 -13.40 1.61
C ILE A 287 19.00 -14.03 2.90
N GLY A 288 19.20 -13.38 4.05
CA GLY A 288 18.70 -13.84 5.34
C GLY A 288 17.18 -14.00 5.34
N ILE A 289 16.44 -12.99 4.88
CA ILE A 289 14.98 -13.03 4.78
C ILE A 289 14.52 -13.99 3.69
N PHE A 290 15.24 -14.10 2.58
CA PHE A 290 14.94 -15.11 1.57
C PHE A 290 14.94 -16.52 2.15
N PHE A 291 15.97 -16.90 2.90
CA PHE A 291 16.02 -18.22 3.53
C PHE A 291 15.09 -18.34 4.73
N TRP A 292 14.91 -17.27 5.50
CA TRP A 292 13.97 -17.25 6.61
C TRP A 292 12.57 -17.53 6.12
N GLN A 293 12.09 -16.81 5.10
CA GLN A 293 10.73 -16.94 4.57
C GLN A 293 10.43 -18.30 3.96
N PHE A 294 11.47 -19.01 3.48
CA PHE A 294 11.31 -20.40 3.05
C PHE A 294 10.83 -21.31 4.19
N LEU A 295 11.15 -20.97 5.44
CA LEU A 295 10.69 -21.73 6.61
C LEU A 295 9.17 -21.61 6.83
N PRO A 296 8.58 -20.45 7.17
CA PRO A 296 7.15 -20.36 7.41
C PRO A 296 6.31 -20.65 6.17
N GLU A 297 6.79 -20.41 4.95
CA GLU A 297 5.95 -20.64 3.77
C GLU A 297 5.94 -22.11 3.33
N PHE A 298 7.02 -22.86 3.55
CA PHE A 298 7.18 -24.18 2.93
C PHE A 298 7.65 -25.28 3.91
N VAL A 299 8.73 -25.05 4.67
CA VAL A 299 9.36 -26.10 5.49
C VAL A 299 8.66 -26.30 6.83
N PHE A 300 8.29 -25.20 7.49
CA PHE A 300 7.80 -25.12 8.86
C PHE A 300 6.61 -24.13 8.97
N PRO A 301 5.44 -24.45 8.39
CA PRO A 301 4.28 -23.56 8.36
C PRO A 301 3.77 -23.09 9.73
N MET A 302 4.03 -23.85 10.80
CA MET A 302 3.71 -23.44 12.16
C MET A 302 4.39 -22.13 12.60
N MET A 303 5.52 -21.74 11.99
CA MET A 303 6.13 -20.43 12.22
C MET A 303 5.27 -19.26 11.73
N GLY A 304 4.35 -19.52 10.79
CA GLY A 304 3.34 -18.56 10.35
C GLY A 304 2.36 -18.19 11.44
N SER A 305 2.09 -19.09 12.40
CA SER A 305 1.17 -18.84 13.49
C SER A 305 1.48 -19.67 14.74
N LEU A 306 2.11 -19.04 15.73
CA LEU A 306 2.47 -19.63 17.02
C LEU A 306 1.35 -19.37 18.03
N ALA A 307 0.35 -20.26 18.03
CA ALA A 307 -0.79 -20.20 18.93
C ALA A 307 -0.45 -20.82 20.31
N PHE A 308 0.04 -20.00 21.26
CA PHE A 308 0.44 -20.48 22.59
C PHE A 308 -0.68 -21.26 23.33
N LEU A 309 -1.93 -20.77 23.26
CA LEU A 309 -3.06 -21.44 23.94
C LEU A 309 -3.37 -22.83 23.35
N CYS A 310 -3.15 -23.04 22.05
CA CYS A 310 -3.32 -24.36 21.43
C CYS A 310 -2.25 -25.35 21.88
N TRP A 311 -1.08 -24.89 22.33
CA TRP A 311 -0.04 -25.81 22.84
C TRP A 311 -0.32 -26.25 24.27
N VAL A 312 -0.89 -25.36 25.08
CA VAL A 312 -1.26 -25.64 26.46
C VAL A 312 -2.53 -26.50 26.55
N ALA A 313 -3.53 -26.22 25.70
CA ALA A 313 -4.83 -26.90 25.73
C ALA A 313 -5.30 -27.36 24.33
N PRO A 314 -4.58 -28.30 23.68
CA PRO A 314 -4.72 -28.61 22.26
C PRO A 314 -6.08 -29.19 21.83
N HIS A 315 -6.84 -29.77 22.75
CA HIS A 315 -8.14 -30.38 22.48
C HIS A 315 -9.33 -29.57 23.04
N ASN A 316 -9.09 -28.37 23.59
CA ASN A 316 -10.16 -27.53 24.08
C ASN A 316 -10.65 -26.59 22.97
N ALA A 317 -11.87 -26.81 22.49
CA ALA A 317 -12.48 -26.02 21.41
C ALA A 317 -12.51 -24.51 21.71
N THR A 318 -12.70 -24.11 22.96
CA THR A 318 -12.75 -22.69 23.35
C THR A 318 -11.37 -22.06 23.35
N ALA A 319 -10.39 -22.73 24.00
CA ALA A 319 -9.01 -22.24 24.03
C ALA A 319 -8.40 -22.17 22.62
N ASN A 320 -8.69 -23.17 21.79
CA ASN A 320 -8.23 -23.21 20.40
C ASN A 320 -8.86 -22.10 19.57
N PHE A 321 -10.17 -21.85 19.69
CA PHE A 321 -10.81 -20.74 18.97
C PHE A 321 -10.27 -19.37 19.41
N ILE A 322 -9.97 -19.20 20.70
CA ILE A 322 -9.39 -17.95 21.23
C ILE A 322 -7.95 -17.75 20.74
N GLY A 323 -7.11 -18.78 20.79
CA GLY A 323 -5.67 -18.66 20.52
C GLY A 323 -5.22 -18.89 19.09
N SER A 324 -5.99 -19.64 18.30
CA SER A 324 -5.66 -19.95 16.91
C SER A 324 -5.61 -18.68 16.07
N GLY A 325 -4.54 -18.56 15.29
CA GLY A 325 -4.33 -17.54 14.28
C GLY A 325 -4.89 -17.93 12.91
N PHE A 326 -5.15 -19.22 12.66
CA PHE A 326 -5.80 -19.71 11.46
C PHE A 326 -7.20 -20.24 11.78
N GLY A 327 -8.26 -19.49 11.51
CA GLY A 327 -9.61 -19.92 11.89
C GLY A 327 -10.06 -19.51 13.30
N GLY A 328 -9.28 -18.69 14.02
CA GLY A 328 -9.58 -18.22 15.37
C GLY A 328 -9.34 -16.71 15.58
N MET A 329 -9.29 -16.28 16.84
CA MET A 329 -9.19 -14.86 17.24
C MET A 329 -7.76 -14.34 17.47
N GLY A 330 -6.75 -15.21 17.39
CA GLY A 330 -5.34 -14.83 17.46
C GLY A 330 -4.88 -14.25 18.82
N PHE A 331 -5.55 -14.57 19.93
CA PHE A 331 -5.14 -14.08 21.25
C PHE A 331 -3.84 -14.76 21.70
N MET A 332 -2.83 -13.97 22.11
CA MET A 332 -1.47 -14.46 22.40
C MET A 332 -0.84 -15.27 21.25
N ASN A 333 -1.22 -14.94 20.02
CA ASN A 333 -0.64 -15.54 18.83
C ASN A 333 0.51 -14.69 18.31
N LEU A 334 1.64 -15.32 18.03
CA LEU A 334 2.80 -14.67 17.41
C LEU A 334 3.03 -15.27 16.02
N SER A 335 3.21 -14.41 15.02
CA SER A 335 3.72 -14.82 13.72
C SER A 335 5.20 -14.50 13.61
N LEU A 336 5.97 -15.40 13.00
CA LEU A 336 7.34 -15.17 12.56
C LEU A 336 7.45 -15.06 11.03
N ASP A 337 6.31 -15.11 10.35
CA ASP A 337 6.20 -15.00 8.91
C ASP A 337 6.14 -13.53 8.50
N TRP A 338 7.06 -13.12 7.61
CA TRP A 338 7.12 -11.75 7.15
C TRP A 338 5.87 -11.34 6.35
N SER A 339 5.17 -12.26 5.71
CA SER A 339 3.91 -11.95 5.00
C SER A 339 2.85 -11.39 5.95
N ASN A 340 2.80 -11.93 7.18
CA ASN A 340 1.83 -11.57 8.22
C ASN A 340 2.34 -10.43 9.12
N VAL A 341 3.65 -10.35 9.37
CA VAL A 341 4.27 -9.32 10.22
C VAL A 341 4.56 -8.02 9.46
N GLY A 342 5.12 -8.15 8.25
CA GLY A 342 5.61 -7.04 7.45
C GLY A 342 4.49 -6.19 6.86
N TYR A 343 3.33 -6.80 6.60
CA TYR A 343 2.14 -6.16 6.06
C TYR A 343 0.99 -6.22 7.06
N LEU A 344 1.06 -5.42 8.14
CA LEU A 344 0.00 -5.32 9.14
C LEU A 344 -1.34 -5.05 8.43
N SER A 345 -2.24 -6.05 8.37
CA SER A 345 -3.52 -6.02 7.62
C SER A 345 -3.45 -5.76 6.11
N GLN A 346 -2.35 -6.11 5.42
CA GLN A 346 -2.13 -5.73 4.01
C GLN A 346 -2.05 -4.21 3.76
N MET A 347 -1.82 -3.40 4.80
CA MET A 347 -2.03 -1.94 4.76
C MET A 347 -0.75 -1.08 4.82
N GLY A 348 0.43 -1.70 4.83
CA GLY A 348 1.70 -0.98 4.71
C GLY A 348 2.88 -1.73 5.32
N SER A 349 4.10 -1.36 4.93
CA SER A 349 5.33 -1.90 5.51
C SER A 349 5.50 -1.44 6.96
N MET A 350 5.81 -2.37 7.86
CA MET A 350 6.15 -2.08 9.27
C MET A 350 7.30 -1.06 9.41
N PHE A 351 8.24 -1.06 8.46
CA PHE A 351 9.40 -0.15 8.42
C PHE A 351 9.11 1.21 7.78
N LEU A 352 7.91 1.45 7.26
CA LEU A 352 7.57 2.72 6.60
C LEU A 352 6.39 3.41 7.26
N THR A 353 5.49 2.63 7.86
CA THR A 353 4.25 3.11 8.43
C THR A 353 4.50 3.72 9.81
N PRO A 354 4.08 4.97 10.07
CA PRO A 354 4.23 5.60 11.38
C PRO A 354 3.63 4.77 12.52
N PHE A 355 4.25 4.81 13.71
CA PHE A 355 3.81 3.99 14.86
C PHE A 355 2.36 4.26 15.28
N TRP A 356 1.90 5.51 15.20
CA TRP A 356 0.51 5.87 15.54
C TRP A 356 -0.51 5.16 14.63
N THR A 357 -0.22 5.05 13.32
CA THR A 357 -1.05 4.29 12.38
C THR A 357 -1.10 2.82 12.75
N GLN A 358 0.06 2.23 13.08
CA GLN A 358 0.15 0.82 13.49
C GLN A 358 -0.62 0.55 14.79
N ALA A 359 -0.56 1.47 15.76
CA ALA A 359 -1.32 1.38 17.00
C ALA A 359 -2.84 1.44 16.77
N ILE A 360 -3.32 2.28 15.85
CA ILE A 360 -4.74 2.34 15.48
C ILE A 360 -5.19 1.03 14.83
N VAL A 361 -4.43 0.50 13.88
CA VAL A 361 -4.73 -0.78 13.23
C VAL A 361 -4.77 -1.91 14.26
N PHE A 362 -3.81 -1.96 15.18
CA PHE A 362 -3.81 -2.94 16.27
C PHE A 362 -5.02 -2.76 17.20
N SER A 363 -5.40 -1.51 17.52
CA SER A 363 -6.60 -1.26 18.34
C SER A 363 -7.89 -1.74 17.66
N ALA A 364 -8.00 -1.57 16.35
CA ALA A 364 -9.12 -2.10 15.56
C ALA A 364 -9.13 -3.64 15.60
N PHE A 365 -7.97 -4.28 15.45
CA PHE A 365 -7.85 -5.73 15.61
C PHE A 365 -8.33 -6.21 16.99
N VAL A 366 -7.91 -5.54 18.07
CA VAL A 366 -8.35 -5.87 19.43
C VAL A 366 -9.87 -5.74 19.57
N VAL A 367 -10.46 -4.65 19.08
CA VAL A 367 -11.91 -4.44 19.16
C VAL A 367 -12.66 -5.50 18.32
N ASN A 368 -12.20 -5.77 17.10
CA ASN A 368 -12.85 -6.76 16.23
C ASN A 368 -12.72 -8.18 16.81
N CYS A 369 -11.48 -8.64 17.01
CA CYS A 369 -11.21 -10.04 17.36
C CYS A 369 -11.41 -10.37 18.83
N TRP A 370 -11.07 -9.46 19.75
CA TRP A 370 -11.11 -9.77 21.19
C TRP A 370 -12.36 -9.22 21.90
N ILE A 371 -13.16 -8.38 21.23
CA ILE A 371 -14.41 -7.84 21.79
C ILE A 371 -15.62 -8.28 20.97
N LEU A 372 -15.69 -7.96 19.67
CA LEU A 372 -16.90 -8.22 18.87
C LEU A 372 -17.12 -9.72 18.60
N ILE A 373 -16.07 -10.49 18.27
CA ILE A 373 -16.21 -11.94 18.06
C ILE A 373 -16.69 -12.65 19.32
N PRO A 374 -16.09 -12.46 20.52
CA PRO A 374 -16.62 -13.02 21.76
C PRO A 374 -18.04 -12.57 22.06
N ALA A 375 -18.34 -11.28 21.86
CA ALA A 375 -19.68 -10.74 22.06
C ALA A 375 -20.72 -11.40 21.13
N SER A 376 -20.34 -11.77 19.91
CA SER A 376 -21.23 -12.48 18.98
C SER A 376 -21.36 -13.96 19.29
N LYS A 377 -20.23 -14.63 19.58
CA LYS A 377 -20.20 -16.07 19.83
C LYS A 377 -20.86 -16.47 21.17
N TRP A 378 -20.61 -15.70 22.22
CA TRP A 378 -21.09 -16.01 23.58
C TRP A 378 -22.07 -14.97 24.14
N GLY A 379 -22.02 -13.73 23.65
CA GLY A 379 -22.89 -12.63 24.13
C GLY A 379 -24.17 -12.42 23.33
N GLY A 380 -24.43 -13.22 22.29
CA GLY A 380 -25.65 -13.12 21.46
C GLY A 380 -25.70 -11.88 20.56
N LEU A 381 -24.56 -11.26 20.24
CA LEU A 381 -24.50 -10.14 19.30
C LEU A 381 -24.73 -10.64 17.86
N GLY A 382 -25.92 -10.37 17.30
CA GLY A 382 -26.28 -10.69 15.92
C GLY A 382 -27.56 -11.55 15.85
N ASN A 383 -28.30 -11.47 14.74
CA ASN A 383 -29.57 -12.19 14.57
C ASN A 383 -29.41 -13.61 14.02
N TRP A 384 -28.28 -13.92 13.39
CA TRP A 384 -27.99 -15.20 12.73
C TRP A 384 -26.63 -15.73 13.15
N HIS A 385 -26.57 -16.99 13.59
CA HIS A 385 -25.42 -17.53 14.34
C HIS A 385 -24.69 -18.71 13.69
N GLU A 386 -25.19 -19.25 12.57
CA GLU A 386 -24.66 -20.50 11.98
C GLU A 386 -23.19 -20.38 11.55
N HIS A 387 -22.83 -19.30 10.84
CA HIS A 387 -21.47 -19.10 10.33
C HIS A 387 -20.92 -17.74 10.74
N LEU A 388 -20.26 -17.67 11.90
CA LEU A 388 -19.76 -16.41 12.46
C LEU A 388 -18.75 -15.69 11.54
N MET A 389 -17.74 -16.42 11.06
CA MET A 389 -16.55 -15.87 10.39
C MET A 389 -16.43 -16.33 8.92
N SER A 390 -17.51 -16.31 8.16
CA SER A 390 -17.54 -16.79 6.77
C SER A 390 -17.82 -15.69 5.75
N ASN A 391 -17.19 -15.81 4.58
CA ASN A 391 -17.33 -14.88 3.45
C ASN A 391 -18.35 -15.35 2.40
N ARG A 392 -19.00 -16.49 2.63
CA ARG A 392 -19.99 -17.06 1.71
C ARG A 392 -21.38 -16.53 2.02
N LEU A 393 -22.26 -16.60 1.03
CA LEU A 393 -23.69 -16.35 1.20
C LEU A 393 -24.39 -17.64 1.63
N PHE A 394 -25.37 -17.50 2.52
CA PHE A 394 -26.09 -18.63 3.10
C PHE A 394 -27.61 -18.44 3.04
N LEU A 395 -28.30 -19.59 3.05
CA LEU A 395 -29.72 -19.70 3.38
C LEU A 395 -29.89 -19.63 4.91
N GLU A 396 -31.14 -19.48 5.37
CA GLU A 396 -31.46 -19.41 6.81
C GLU A 396 -30.92 -20.63 7.58
N ASN A 397 -30.99 -21.81 6.95
CA ASN A 397 -30.52 -23.09 7.49
C ASN A 397 -28.98 -23.28 7.49
N GLY A 398 -28.19 -22.28 7.09
CA GLY A 398 -26.73 -22.38 7.06
C GLY A 398 -26.14 -23.07 5.83
N THR A 399 -26.96 -23.47 4.85
CA THR A 399 -26.47 -24.04 3.58
C THR A 399 -26.07 -22.94 2.59
N ALA A 400 -25.12 -23.22 1.69
CA ALA A 400 -24.61 -22.23 0.75
C ALA A 400 -25.71 -21.76 -0.22
N TYR A 401 -25.81 -20.45 -0.41
CA TYR A 401 -26.85 -19.86 -1.25
C TYR A 401 -26.56 -20.09 -2.75
N PRO A 402 -27.51 -20.63 -3.54
CA PRO A 402 -27.29 -20.92 -4.96
C PRO A 402 -27.40 -19.65 -5.83
N VAL A 403 -26.36 -18.81 -5.79
CA VAL A 403 -26.33 -17.48 -6.46
C VAL A 403 -26.67 -17.55 -7.95
N LEU A 404 -26.18 -18.57 -8.67
CA LEU A 404 -26.41 -18.72 -10.12
C LEU A 404 -27.88 -18.99 -10.47
N SER A 405 -28.67 -19.56 -9.54
CA SER A 405 -30.09 -19.85 -9.79
C SER A 405 -30.98 -18.60 -9.73
N LEU A 406 -30.48 -17.51 -9.12
CA LEU A 406 -31.17 -16.21 -9.09
C LEU A 406 -31.09 -15.44 -10.40
N ILE A 407 -30.28 -15.91 -11.33
CA ILE A 407 -30.02 -15.23 -12.59
C ILE A 407 -30.84 -15.93 -13.67
N THR A 408 -31.76 -15.20 -14.29
CA THR A 408 -32.47 -15.68 -15.48
C THR A 408 -31.52 -15.75 -16.68
N PRO A 409 -31.87 -16.49 -17.76
CA PRO A 409 -31.11 -16.46 -19.01
C PRO A 409 -30.91 -15.05 -19.59
N ASP A 410 -31.86 -14.14 -19.32
CA ASP A 410 -31.80 -12.72 -19.73
C ASP A 410 -30.98 -11.84 -18.75
N VAL A 411 -30.27 -12.46 -17.81
CA VAL A 411 -29.43 -11.79 -16.79
C VAL A 411 -30.24 -10.79 -15.94
N THR A 412 -31.47 -11.18 -15.60
CA THR A 412 -32.36 -10.47 -14.67
C THR A 412 -32.60 -11.30 -13.41
N LEU A 413 -33.17 -10.67 -12.38
CA LEU A 413 -33.47 -11.37 -11.13
C LEU A 413 -34.63 -12.33 -11.35
N ASN A 414 -34.41 -13.60 -11.05
CA ASN A 414 -35.47 -14.60 -11.00
C ASN A 414 -36.27 -14.48 -9.70
N GLU A 415 -37.41 -13.79 -9.75
CA GLU A 415 -38.23 -13.53 -8.56
C GLU A 415 -38.87 -14.80 -7.98
N THR A 416 -39.16 -15.82 -8.79
CA THR A 416 -39.73 -17.09 -8.29
C THR A 416 -38.70 -17.89 -7.50
N ALA A 417 -37.47 -18.01 -8.02
CA ALA A 417 -36.37 -18.64 -7.31
C ALA A 417 -36.04 -17.89 -6.01
N TYR A 418 -36.05 -16.55 -6.04
CA TYR A 418 -35.83 -15.75 -4.83
C TYR A 418 -36.94 -15.95 -3.79
N ALA A 419 -38.20 -16.10 -4.22
CA ALA A 419 -39.31 -16.39 -3.31
C ALA A 419 -39.23 -17.80 -2.72
N GLU A 420 -38.68 -18.77 -3.44
CA GLU A 420 -38.49 -20.15 -2.97
C GLU A 420 -37.32 -20.28 -1.99
N TYR A 421 -36.16 -19.69 -2.33
CA TYR A 421 -34.95 -19.77 -1.51
C TYR A 421 -34.97 -18.80 -0.32
N GLY A 422 -35.74 -17.71 -0.38
CA GLY A 422 -35.84 -16.73 0.70
C GLY A 422 -34.66 -15.74 0.75
N PRO A 423 -34.56 -14.96 1.84
CA PRO A 423 -33.54 -13.91 1.97
C PRO A 423 -32.13 -14.48 2.18
N ILE A 424 -31.12 -13.66 1.87
CA ILE A 424 -29.72 -14.02 1.96
C ILE A 424 -29.14 -13.70 3.33
N TYR A 425 -28.48 -14.66 3.94
CA TYR A 425 -27.77 -14.50 5.21
C TYR A 425 -26.26 -14.45 5.00
N ILE A 426 -25.61 -13.61 5.81
CA ILE A 426 -24.16 -13.48 5.88
C ILE A 426 -23.70 -13.64 7.32
N GLY A 427 -22.45 -14.07 7.51
CA GLY A 427 -21.86 -14.17 8.84
C GLY A 427 -21.88 -12.84 9.59
N ALA A 428 -22.03 -12.87 10.91
CA ALA A 428 -22.13 -11.65 11.70
C ALA A 428 -20.88 -10.76 11.51
N GLN A 429 -19.70 -11.38 11.37
CA GLN A 429 -18.47 -10.66 11.08
C GLN A 429 -18.48 -9.97 9.73
N LEU A 430 -19.08 -10.60 8.71
CA LEU A 430 -19.30 -9.97 7.40
C LEU A 430 -20.22 -8.79 7.46
N LEU A 431 -21.23 -8.87 8.32
CA LEU A 431 -22.19 -7.82 8.50
C LEU A 431 -21.54 -6.57 9.12
N TRP A 432 -20.87 -6.68 10.28
CA TRP A 432 -20.21 -5.50 10.87
C TRP A 432 -18.96 -5.07 10.08
N GLY A 433 -18.27 -6.00 9.41
CA GLY A 433 -17.18 -5.65 8.50
C GLY A 433 -17.68 -4.73 7.38
N THR A 434 -18.79 -5.09 6.75
CA THR A 434 -19.48 -4.26 5.75
C THR A 434 -19.95 -2.93 6.34
N PHE A 435 -20.43 -2.93 7.59
CA PHE A 435 -20.79 -1.70 8.30
C PHE A 435 -19.59 -0.74 8.42
N PHE A 436 -18.45 -1.21 8.93
CA PHE A 436 -17.28 -0.35 9.11
C PHE A 436 -16.65 0.08 7.79
N ASP A 437 -16.81 -0.69 6.72
CA ASP A 437 -16.36 -0.33 5.38
C ASP A 437 -17.07 0.94 4.87
N TYR A 438 -18.41 0.98 4.98
CA TYR A 438 -19.22 2.16 4.64
C TYR A 438 -18.91 3.38 5.52
N ALA A 439 -18.62 3.13 6.81
CA ALA A 439 -18.22 4.18 7.74
C ALA A 439 -16.85 4.76 7.38
N SER A 440 -15.91 3.93 6.92
CA SER A 440 -14.57 4.37 6.53
C SER A 440 -14.60 5.37 5.37
N TYR A 441 -15.44 5.11 4.36
CA TYR A 441 -15.54 5.95 3.17
C TYR A 441 -16.03 7.38 3.48
N THR A 442 -17.13 7.49 4.23
CA THR A 442 -17.68 8.80 4.64
C THR A 442 -16.80 9.50 5.67
N SER A 443 -16.14 8.73 6.54
CA SER A 443 -15.12 9.25 7.47
C SER A 443 -13.97 9.88 6.72
N ALA A 444 -13.47 9.29 5.64
CA ALA A 444 -12.36 9.83 4.86
C ALA A 444 -12.66 11.25 4.33
N LEU A 445 -13.85 11.44 3.77
CA LEU A 445 -14.29 12.73 3.25
C LEU A 445 -14.44 13.77 4.37
N CYS A 446 -15.12 13.42 5.46
CA CYS A 446 -15.34 14.34 6.58
C CYS A 446 -14.03 14.67 7.32
N TRP A 447 -13.14 13.69 7.47
CA TRP A 447 -11.83 13.87 8.07
C TRP A 447 -10.99 14.88 7.29
N MET A 448 -10.95 14.76 5.96
CA MET A 448 -10.24 15.72 5.11
C MET A 448 -10.86 17.13 5.20
N LEU A 449 -12.19 17.24 5.20
CA LEU A 449 -12.89 18.53 5.31
C LEU A 449 -12.66 19.24 6.65
N LEU A 450 -12.34 18.51 7.73
CA LEU A 450 -12.16 19.09 9.06
C LEU A 450 -10.70 19.30 9.41
N PHE A 451 -9.88 18.26 9.27
CA PHE A 451 -8.46 18.27 9.61
C PHE A 451 -7.57 18.71 8.45
N GLY A 452 -7.93 18.37 7.21
CA GLY A 452 -7.19 18.74 6.00
C GLY A 452 -7.52 20.14 5.46
N TYR A 453 -8.63 20.75 5.88
CA TYR A 453 -9.06 22.07 5.37
C TYR A 453 -8.00 23.18 5.47
N PRO A 454 -7.24 23.33 6.58
CA PRO A 454 -6.18 24.33 6.64
C PRO A 454 -5.10 24.14 5.57
N ALA A 455 -4.72 22.90 5.28
CA ALA A 455 -3.76 22.57 4.24
C ALA A 455 -4.32 22.81 2.84
N ILE A 456 -5.58 22.43 2.59
CA ILE A 456 -6.25 22.70 1.31
C ILE A 456 -6.36 24.21 1.07
N LYS A 457 -6.78 24.96 2.09
CA LYS A 457 -6.94 26.41 2.01
C LYS A 457 -5.61 27.11 1.73
N SER A 458 -4.54 26.75 2.44
CA SER A 458 -3.22 27.37 2.23
C SER A 458 -2.71 27.16 0.81
N ILE A 459 -2.96 25.99 0.22
CA ILE A 459 -2.55 25.68 -1.16
C ILE A 459 -3.43 26.44 -2.17
N ILE A 460 -4.75 26.50 -1.97
CA ILE A 460 -5.64 27.29 -2.84
C ILE A 460 -5.23 28.77 -2.81
N ASP A 461 -4.96 29.31 -1.63
CA ASP A 461 -4.52 30.70 -1.45
C ASP A 461 -3.18 30.95 -2.19
N LYS A 462 -2.21 30.03 -2.07
CA LYS A 462 -0.94 30.11 -2.82
C LYS A 462 -1.16 30.01 -4.34
N GLN A 463 -2.06 29.13 -4.80
CA GLN A 463 -2.37 28.96 -6.21
C GLN A 463 -3.06 30.20 -6.81
N TRP A 464 -3.94 30.84 -6.03
CA TRP A 464 -4.57 32.10 -6.42
C TRP A 464 -3.55 33.22 -6.54
N LYS A 465 -2.64 33.36 -5.57
CA LYS A 465 -1.53 34.32 -5.62
C LYS A 465 -0.62 34.07 -6.82
N ARG A 466 -0.31 32.80 -7.12
CA ARG A 466 0.49 32.42 -8.30
C ARG A 466 -0.17 32.90 -9.61
N ARG A 467 -1.49 32.69 -9.75
CA ARG A 467 -2.24 33.13 -10.93
C ARG A 467 -2.27 34.66 -11.05
N GLN A 468 -2.29 35.38 -9.93
CA GLN A 468 -2.22 36.85 -9.92
C GLN A 468 -0.81 37.37 -10.25
N ASN A 469 0.24 36.69 -9.79
CA ASN A 469 1.63 37.11 -9.96
C ASN A 469 2.23 36.69 -11.32
N GLY A 470 1.50 35.96 -12.15
CA GLY A 470 1.97 35.55 -13.49
C GLY A 470 3.14 34.57 -13.50
N VAL A 471 3.30 33.78 -12.43
CA VAL A 471 4.41 32.83 -12.26
C VAL A 471 4.11 31.53 -13.02
N ASP A 472 4.97 31.21 -14.00
CA ASP A 472 4.75 30.12 -14.96
C ASP A 472 4.88 28.72 -14.34
N SER A 473 5.79 28.50 -13.39
CA SER A 473 6.07 27.17 -12.81
C SER A 473 5.47 26.97 -11.41
N PRO A 474 4.86 25.80 -11.08
CA PRO A 474 4.50 25.45 -9.71
C PRO A 474 5.70 25.38 -8.75
N ASN A 475 6.90 25.05 -9.26
CA ASN A 475 8.13 24.91 -8.45
C ASN A 475 8.69 26.27 -7.99
N GLU A 476 8.25 27.36 -8.62
CA GLU A 476 8.62 28.73 -8.21
C GLU A 476 7.79 29.23 -7.02
N GLN A 477 6.79 28.44 -6.59
CA GLN A 477 5.94 28.76 -5.45
C GLN A 477 6.58 28.40 -4.10
N TYR A 478 7.60 27.53 -4.12
CA TYR A 478 8.29 27.05 -2.93
C TYR A 478 9.78 27.33 -3.08
N ASP A 479 10.40 27.78 -1.99
CA ASP A 479 11.80 28.21 -1.94
C ASP A 479 12.73 27.13 -1.38
N ASP A 480 12.24 25.89 -1.25
CA ASP A 480 13.05 24.74 -0.87
C ASP A 480 13.98 24.29 -2.00
N GLN A 481 15.13 23.72 -1.60
CA GLN A 481 16.17 23.28 -2.51
C GLN A 481 15.67 22.27 -3.56
N LEU A 482 14.77 21.35 -3.21
CA LEU A 482 14.26 20.33 -4.15
C LEU A 482 13.44 20.98 -5.27
N ASN A 483 12.55 21.92 -4.92
CA ASN A 483 11.81 22.68 -5.92
C ASN A 483 12.74 23.59 -6.74
N ILE A 484 13.76 24.22 -6.14
CA ILE A 484 14.75 25.04 -6.85
C ILE A 484 15.47 24.23 -7.94
N LEU A 485 15.97 23.03 -7.63
CA LEU A 485 16.63 22.15 -8.60
C LEU A 485 15.67 21.79 -9.75
N MET A 486 14.41 21.52 -9.41
CA MET A 486 13.37 21.15 -10.37
C MET A 486 12.91 22.31 -11.27
N ARG A 487 13.25 23.58 -10.97
CA ARG A 487 12.98 24.73 -11.86
C ARG A 487 13.75 24.63 -13.19
N SER A 488 14.85 23.87 -13.24
CA SER A 488 15.62 23.63 -14.47
C SER A 488 14.84 22.81 -15.52
N TYR A 489 13.81 22.06 -15.10
CA TYR A 489 13.02 21.20 -15.97
C TYR A 489 11.70 21.82 -16.37
N LYS A 490 11.34 21.59 -17.64
CA LYS A 490 10.02 21.98 -18.13
C LYS A 490 8.95 21.08 -17.54
N GLU A 491 7.97 21.71 -16.91
CA GLU A 491 6.81 21.03 -16.35
C GLU A 491 5.90 20.42 -17.42
N VAL A 492 5.07 19.46 -16.97
CA VAL A 492 4.04 18.83 -17.82
C VAL A 492 2.84 19.78 -17.93
N PRO A 493 2.49 20.23 -19.14
CA PRO A 493 1.32 21.07 -19.33
C PRO A 493 0.03 20.33 -18.95
N THR A 494 -0.93 21.03 -18.35
CA THR A 494 -2.23 20.45 -17.97
C THR A 494 -2.99 19.84 -19.16
N TRP A 495 -2.80 20.36 -20.38
CA TRP A 495 -3.45 19.82 -21.57
C TRP A 495 -3.00 18.39 -21.93
N TRP A 496 -1.82 17.93 -21.49
CA TRP A 496 -1.41 16.52 -21.66
C TRP A 496 -2.31 15.59 -20.86
N PHE A 497 -2.69 15.98 -19.64
CA PHE A 497 -3.62 15.22 -18.80
C PHE A 497 -5.04 15.28 -19.36
N ILE A 498 -5.47 16.42 -19.92
CA ILE A 498 -6.77 16.54 -20.61
C ILE A 498 -6.79 15.63 -21.83
N LEU A 499 -5.73 15.61 -22.64
CA LEU A 499 -5.63 14.72 -23.79
C LEU A 499 -5.68 13.25 -23.35
N LEU A 500 -4.95 12.87 -22.29
CA LEU A 500 -4.98 11.52 -21.73
C LEU A 500 -6.38 11.11 -21.25
N PHE A 501 -7.10 12.04 -20.60
CA PHE A 501 -8.50 11.84 -20.23
C PHE A 501 -9.38 11.66 -21.47
N LEU A 502 -9.23 12.48 -22.52
CA LEU A 502 -10.01 12.33 -23.74
C LEU A 502 -9.72 11.00 -24.47
N CYS A 503 -8.46 10.55 -24.47
CA CYS A 503 -8.06 9.27 -25.03
C CYS A 503 -8.65 8.06 -24.30
N SER A 504 -9.06 8.20 -23.03
CA SER A 504 -9.75 7.16 -22.27
C SER A 504 -11.28 7.33 -22.31
N PHE A 505 -11.77 8.55 -22.21
CA PHE A 505 -13.19 8.90 -22.20
C PHE A 505 -13.89 8.54 -23.51
N VAL A 506 -13.32 8.93 -24.66
CA VAL A 506 -13.98 8.73 -25.97
C VAL A 506 -14.20 7.24 -26.28
N PRO A 507 -13.20 6.34 -26.15
CA PRO A 507 -13.43 4.91 -26.37
C PRO A 507 -14.52 4.31 -25.46
N VAL A 508 -14.57 4.67 -24.17
CA VAL A 508 -15.60 4.13 -23.25
C VAL A 508 -17.00 4.61 -23.63
N ILE A 509 -17.15 5.88 -24.02
CA ILE A 509 -18.44 6.40 -24.51
C ILE A 509 -18.89 5.67 -25.78
N VAL A 510 -17.97 5.41 -26.72
CA VAL A 510 -18.27 4.64 -27.94
C VAL A 510 -18.69 3.22 -27.59
N MET A 511 -18.00 2.55 -26.66
CA MET A 511 -18.37 1.20 -26.21
C MET A 511 -19.76 1.15 -25.56
N LEU A 512 -20.10 2.18 -24.76
CA LEU A 512 -21.43 2.32 -24.17
C LEU A 512 -22.50 2.56 -25.23
N ALA A 513 -22.20 3.35 -26.26
CA ALA A 513 -23.14 3.63 -27.36
C ALA A 513 -23.40 2.39 -28.24
N VAL A 514 -22.41 1.52 -28.41
CA VAL A 514 -22.54 0.25 -29.15
C VAL A 514 -23.22 -0.84 -28.30
N GLY A 515 -23.31 -0.66 -26.97
CA GLY A 515 -23.96 -1.62 -26.07
C GLY A 515 -23.07 -2.78 -25.64
N GLU A 516 -21.75 -2.65 -25.78
CA GLU A 516 -20.77 -3.68 -25.37
C GLU A 516 -20.49 -3.65 -23.86
N LEU A 517 -20.85 -2.57 -23.18
CA LEU A 517 -20.67 -2.38 -21.73
C LEU A 517 -22.03 -2.45 -21.03
N PHE A 518 -22.14 -3.33 -20.03
CA PHE A 518 -23.37 -3.62 -19.29
C PHE A 518 -23.78 -2.53 -18.28
N ILE A 519 -23.53 -1.24 -18.56
CA ILE A 519 -23.88 -0.13 -17.68
C ILE A 519 -24.60 1.00 -18.44
N PRO A 520 -25.57 1.71 -17.81
CA PRO A 520 -26.16 2.90 -18.41
C PRO A 520 -25.15 4.06 -18.52
N LEU A 521 -25.26 4.87 -19.57
CA LEU A 521 -24.35 5.98 -19.85
C LEU A 521 -24.20 6.97 -18.68
N TRP A 522 -25.29 7.32 -18.01
CA TRP A 522 -25.26 8.28 -16.90
C TRP A 522 -24.48 7.76 -15.67
N THR A 523 -24.46 6.43 -15.46
CA THR A 523 -23.71 5.82 -14.35
C THR A 523 -22.20 5.94 -14.57
N TYR A 524 -21.75 5.99 -15.83
CA TYR A 524 -20.35 6.26 -16.15
C TYR A 524 -19.92 7.67 -15.72
N PHE A 525 -20.74 8.69 -15.98
CA PHE A 525 -20.46 10.06 -15.50
C PHE A 525 -20.40 10.14 -13.97
N MET A 526 -21.27 9.40 -13.28
CA MET A 526 -21.22 9.29 -11.82
C MET A 526 -19.95 8.58 -11.34
N ALA A 527 -19.49 7.53 -12.03
CA ALA A 527 -18.22 6.84 -11.71
C ALA A 527 -17.01 7.79 -11.81
N LEU A 528 -16.99 8.61 -12.87
CA LEU A 528 -15.98 9.65 -13.05
C LEU A 528 -16.04 10.69 -11.93
N LEU A 529 -17.24 11.20 -11.63
CA LEU A 529 -17.44 12.16 -10.54
C LEU A 529 -16.98 11.63 -9.19
N THR A 530 -17.32 10.38 -8.86
CA THR A 530 -16.86 9.76 -7.61
C THR A 530 -15.34 9.68 -7.54
N GLY A 531 -14.67 9.30 -8.64
CA GLY A 531 -13.22 9.27 -8.70
C GLY A 531 -12.59 10.65 -8.47
N VAL A 532 -13.13 11.71 -9.09
CA VAL A 532 -12.65 13.09 -8.88
C VAL A 532 -12.77 13.51 -7.42
N VAL A 533 -13.89 13.20 -6.76
CA VAL A 533 -14.14 13.59 -5.36
C VAL A 533 -13.20 12.88 -4.40
N VAL A 534 -12.89 11.60 -4.63
CA VAL A 534 -12.10 10.79 -3.67
C VAL A 534 -10.59 10.91 -3.84
N VAL A 535 -10.10 11.28 -5.03
CA VAL A 535 -8.66 11.28 -5.33
C VAL A 535 -7.86 12.21 -4.42
N VAL A 536 -8.36 13.42 -4.14
CA VAL A 536 -7.63 14.37 -3.28
C VAL A 536 -7.69 13.97 -1.80
N PRO A 537 -8.86 13.67 -1.20
CA PRO A 537 -8.95 13.24 0.21
C PRO A 537 -8.13 11.99 0.52
N LEU A 538 -8.27 10.96 -0.31
CA LEU A 538 -7.56 9.71 -0.06
C LEU A 538 -6.06 9.87 -0.38
N GLY A 539 -5.71 10.70 -1.36
CA GLY A 539 -4.31 11.01 -1.70
C GLY A 539 -3.58 11.67 -0.55
N TRP A 540 -4.24 12.63 0.10
CA TRP A 540 -3.71 13.30 1.29
C TRP A 540 -3.56 12.36 2.47
N LEU A 541 -4.55 11.50 2.72
CA LEU A 541 -4.47 10.47 3.77
C LEU A 541 -3.28 9.54 3.55
N TYR A 542 -3.11 9.04 2.32
CA TYR A 542 -2.01 8.15 1.97
C TYR A 542 -0.65 8.83 2.14
N ALA A 543 -0.49 10.06 1.65
CA ALA A 543 0.76 10.79 1.72
C ALA A 543 1.28 11.03 3.15
N LEU A 544 0.37 11.14 4.13
CA LEU A 544 0.70 11.35 5.55
C LEU A 544 0.84 10.06 6.35
N SER A 545 -0.04 9.09 6.13
CA SER A 545 -0.16 7.92 7.00
C SER A 545 0.43 6.64 6.40
N ASN A 546 0.85 6.67 5.13
CA ASN A 546 1.21 5.51 4.32
C ASN A 546 0.08 4.46 4.21
N PHE A 547 -1.16 4.87 4.46
CA PHE A 547 -2.32 3.98 4.50
C PHE A 547 -3.20 4.16 3.26
N GLN A 548 -3.39 3.10 2.50
CA GLN A 548 -4.21 3.10 1.29
C GLN A 548 -5.61 2.56 1.62
N LEU A 549 -6.64 3.41 1.47
CA LEU A 549 -8.03 3.01 1.72
C LEU A 549 -8.58 2.19 0.53
N PRO A 550 -9.09 0.96 0.76
CA PRO A 550 -9.85 0.22 -0.23
C PRO A 550 -11.25 0.82 -0.43
N ILE A 551 -11.75 0.88 -1.68
CA ILE A 551 -13.05 1.52 -2.00
C ILE A 551 -14.06 0.61 -2.71
N GLY A 552 -13.75 -0.69 -2.86
CA GLY A 552 -14.44 -1.60 -3.78
C GLY A 552 -15.94 -1.79 -3.50
N SER A 553 -16.33 -2.03 -2.25
CA SER A 553 -17.71 -2.32 -1.84
C SER A 553 -18.63 -1.09 -1.95
N SER A 554 -18.14 0.07 -1.54
CA SER A 554 -18.88 1.34 -1.56
C SER A 554 -19.30 1.71 -2.98
N ASN A 555 -18.43 1.46 -3.96
CA ASN A 555 -18.75 1.64 -5.38
C ASN A 555 -19.88 0.72 -5.85
N GLN A 556 -19.90 -0.54 -5.40
CA GLN A 556 -20.92 -1.50 -5.80
C GLN A 556 -22.29 -1.19 -5.20
N VAL A 557 -22.34 -0.71 -3.95
CA VAL A 557 -23.58 -0.25 -3.31
C VAL A 557 -24.12 0.99 -4.01
N LEU A 558 -23.26 1.97 -4.30
CA LEU A 558 -23.64 3.20 -4.98
C LEU A 558 -24.20 2.88 -6.37
N TYR A 559 -23.53 2.02 -7.14
CA TYR A 559 -24.04 1.52 -8.41
C TYR A 559 -25.34 0.75 -8.25
N GLY A 560 -25.44 -0.13 -7.24
CA GLY A 560 -26.64 -0.89 -6.93
C GLY A 560 -27.86 -0.01 -6.66
N LEU A 561 -27.69 1.08 -5.90
CA LEU A 561 -28.74 2.08 -5.66
C LEU A 561 -29.16 2.78 -6.96
N MET A 562 -28.17 3.17 -7.77
CA MET A 562 -28.38 3.85 -9.04
C MET A 562 -29.13 2.99 -10.05
N VAL A 563 -28.67 1.77 -10.31
CA VAL A 563 -29.29 0.90 -11.32
C VAL A 563 -30.66 0.39 -10.89
N ASN A 564 -30.90 0.20 -9.59
CA ASN A 564 -32.22 -0.19 -9.10
C ASN A 564 -33.25 0.94 -9.10
N SER A 565 -32.82 2.19 -9.29
CA SER A 565 -33.73 3.34 -9.43
C SER A 565 -34.26 3.51 -10.86
N VAL A 566 -33.67 2.82 -11.85
CA VAL A 566 -34.02 2.92 -13.26
C VAL A 566 -34.58 1.59 -13.75
N GLU A 567 -35.58 1.63 -14.63
CA GLU A 567 -36.08 0.46 -15.32
C GLU A 567 -35.09 0.06 -16.43
N GLY A 568 -34.56 -1.17 -16.38
CA GLY A 568 -33.57 -1.65 -17.35
C GLY A 568 -32.85 -2.94 -16.94
N HIS A 569 -31.86 -3.33 -17.75
CA HIS A 569 -31.06 -4.55 -17.56
C HIS A 569 -30.18 -4.43 -16.32
N LYS A 570 -30.32 -5.37 -15.38
CA LYS A 570 -29.60 -5.38 -14.09
C LYS A 570 -28.52 -6.46 -14.08
N ASN A 571 -27.52 -6.30 -14.95
CA ASN A 571 -26.46 -7.29 -15.06
C ASN A 571 -25.45 -7.15 -13.88
N PRO A 572 -25.16 -8.22 -13.11
CA PRO A 572 -24.13 -8.21 -12.06
C PRO A 572 -22.75 -7.73 -12.53
N VAL A 573 -22.41 -7.98 -13.80
CA VAL A 573 -21.14 -7.51 -14.40
C VAL A 573 -21.07 -5.98 -14.39
N GLY A 574 -22.21 -5.28 -14.43
CA GLY A 574 -22.28 -3.82 -14.38
C GLY A 574 -21.69 -3.22 -13.10
N ALA A 575 -21.85 -3.88 -11.95
CA ALA A 575 -21.21 -3.44 -10.70
C ALA A 575 -19.70 -3.52 -10.78
N SER A 576 -19.16 -4.58 -11.38
CA SER A 576 -17.72 -4.73 -11.59
C SER A 576 -17.20 -3.69 -12.58
N ILE A 577 -17.92 -3.38 -13.67
CA ILE A 577 -17.53 -2.31 -14.60
C ILE A 577 -17.49 -0.95 -13.88
N TYR A 578 -18.55 -0.60 -13.14
CA TYR A 578 -18.58 0.65 -12.39
C TYR A 578 -17.46 0.72 -11.35
N GLY A 579 -17.27 -0.35 -10.58
CA GLY A 579 -16.23 -0.46 -9.57
C GLY A 579 -14.81 -0.36 -10.16
N THR A 580 -14.57 -0.95 -11.32
CA THR A 580 -13.31 -0.82 -12.06
C THR A 580 -13.07 0.62 -12.49
N ILE A 581 -14.08 1.31 -13.04
CA ILE A 581 -13.91 2.70 -13.52
C ILE A 581 -13.69 3.67 -12.34
N ALA A 582 -14.55 3.63 -11.32
CA ALA A 582 -14.46 4.54 -10.18
C ALA A 582 -13.27 4.21 -9.26
N GLY A 583 -13.04 2.91 -8.99
CA GLY A 583 -12.02 2.44 -8.07
C GLY A 583 -10.60 2.48 -8.65
N ASP A 584 -10.39 2.00 -9.89
CA ASP A 584 -9.04 2.04 -10.49
C ASP A 584 -8.60 3.49 -10.76
N ALA A 585 -9.54 4.41 -11.01
CA ALA A 585 -9.21 5.83 -11.13
C ALA A 585 -8.47 6.37 -9.90
N TRP A 586 -8.88 5.97 -8.70
CA TRP A 586 -8.19 6.30 -7.45
C TRP A 586 -6.83 5.61 -7.35
N TYR A 587 -6.79 4.27 -7.46
CA TYR A 587 -5.55 3.52 -7.26
C TYR A 587 -4.45 3.91 -8.24
N ARG A 588 -4.79 4.09 -9.51
CA ARG A 588 -3.83 4.51 -10.55
C ARG A 588 -3.39 5.95 -10.39
N ALA A 589 -4.27 6.85 -9.94
CA ALA A 589 -3.86 8.21 -9.61
C ALA A 589 -2.79 8.19 -8.51
N MET A 590 -2.99 7.37 -7.47
CA MET A 590 -2.07 7.28 -6.35
C MET A 590 -0.70 6.71 -6.73
N TYR A 591 -0.65 5.64 -7.52
CA TYR A 591 0.61 5.09 -8.04
C TYR A 591 1.34 6.10 -8.94
N MET A 592 0.60 6.82 -9.79
CA MET A 592 1.19 7.84 -10.65
C MET A 592 1.80 9.00 -9.86
N LEU A 593 1.15 9.42 -8.76
CA LEU A 593 1.67 10.45 -7.86
C LEU A 593 2.92 9.99 -7.12
N GLN A 594 2.94 8.74 -6.66
CA GLN A 594 4.10 8.14 -5.99
C GLN A 594 5.33 8.13 -6.92
N ASP A 595 5.16 7.68 -8.15
CA ASP A 595 6.20 7.69 -9.19
C ASP A 595 6.68 9.11 -9.53
N GLN A 596 5.77 10.09 -9.58
CA GLN A 596 6.12 11.49 -9.78
C GLN A 596 6.89 12.07 -8.60
N LYS A 597 6.59 11.63 -7.36
CA LYS A 597 7.35 12.02 -6.17
C LYS A 597 8.76 11.40 -6.20
N ILE A 598 8.91 10.15 -6.63
CA ILE A 598 10.23 9.54 -6.88
C ILE A 598 11.00 10.35 -7.93
N GLY A 599 10.33 10.73 -9.03
CA GLY A 599 10.93 11.58 -10.05
C GLY A 599 11.36 12.95 -9.52
N HIS A 600 10.58 13.54 -8.61
CA HIS A 600 10.92 14.80 -7.95
C HIS A 600 12.13 14.66 -7.03
N TYR A 601 12.20 13.59 -6.21
CA TYR A 601 13.33 13.30 -5.35
C TYR A 601 14.61 12.94 -6.11
N MET A 602 14.50 12.25 -7.25
CA MET A 602 15.66 11.85 -8.07
C MET A 602 16.00 12.87 -9.18
N HIS A 603 15.39 14.06 -9.16
CA HIS A 603 15.58 15.15 -10.12
C HIS A 603 15.42 14.74 -11.59
N ILE A 604 14.36 14.00 -11.87
CA ILE A 604 14.04 13.51 -13.23
C ILE A 604 13.10 14.50 -13.89
N PRO A 605 13.30 14.84 -15.18
CA PRO A 605 12.40 15.73 -15.89
C PRO A 605 10.93 15.25 -15.80
N PRO A 606 9.99 16.08 -15.35
CA PRO A 606 8.59 15.65 -15.16
C PRO A 606 7.93 15.11 -16.44
N ARG A 607 8.32 15.63 -17.61
CA ARG A 607 7.83 15.17 -18.92
C ARG A 607 8.28 13.76 -19.26
N THR A 608 9.50 13.36 -18.88
CA THR A 608 9.98 12.00 -19.10
C THR A 608 9.30 11.04 -18.14
N VAL A 609 9.05 11.46 -16.89
CA VAL A 609 8.28 10.67 -15.91
C VAL A 609 6.85 10.39 -16.43
N PHE A 610 6.16 11.42 -16.92
CA PHE A 610 4.82 11.26 -17.50
C PHE A 610 4.83 10.30 -18.69
N PHE A 611 5.81 10.42 -19.58
CA PHE A 611 5.97 9.51 -20.71
C PHE A 611 6.23 8.06 -20.26
N SER A 612 7.12 7.84 -19.27
CA SER A 612 7.41 6.49 -18.76
C SER A 612 6.18 5.77 -18.23
N GLN A 613 5.31 6.50 -17.51
CA GLN A 613 4.09 5.94 -16.93
C GLN A 613 3.10 5.48 -18.00
N ILE A 614 2.89 6.31 -19.03
CA ILE A 614 2.03 5.97 -20.16
C ILE A 614 2.62 4.80 -20.93
N PHE A 615 3.92 4.86 -21.25
CA PHE A 615 4.60 3.81 -21.99
C PHE A 615 4.55 2.45 -21.28
N GLY A 616 4.78 2.42 -19.97
CA GLY A 616 4.70 1.19 -19.18
C GLY A 616 3.29 0.57 -19.22
N SER A 617 2.26 1.38 -19.01
CA SER A 617 0.86 0.91 -19.12
C SER A 617 0.48 0.45 -20.53
N PHE A 618 1.00 1.13 -21.56
CA PHE A 618 0.75 0.79 -22.96
C PHE A 618 1.28 -0.61 -23.30
N VAL A 619 2.46 -0.97 -22.77
CA VAL A 619 3.07 -2.29 -22.94
C VAL A 619 2.42 -3.35 -22.04
N GLY A 620 2.15 -3.03 -20.77
CA GLY A 620 1.65 -3.99 -19.79
C GLY A 620 0.22 -4.48 -20.06
N VAL A 621 -0.68 -3.59 -20.51
CA VAL A 621 -2.11 -3.93 -20.69
C VAL A 621 -2.37 -5.03 -21.72
N PRO A 622 -1.76 -5.03 -22.93
CA PRO A 622 -1.89 -6.16 -23.85
C PRO A 622 -1.42 -7.50 -23.27
N ILE A 623 -0.39 -7.48 -22.43
CA ILE A 623 0.15 -8.68 -21.77
C ILE A 623 -0.82 -9.18 -20.70
N ASN A 624 -1.39 -8.26 -19.91
CA ASN A 624 -2.47 -8.57 -18.98
C ASN A 624 -3.65 -9.23 -19.70
N TYR A 625 -4.11 -8.66 -20.81
CA TYR A 625 -5.18 -9.26 -21.62
C TYR A 625 -4.81 -10.63 -22.18
N GLY A 626 -3.57 -10.80 -22.67
CA GLY A 626 -3.05 -12.09 -23.12
C GLY A 626 -3.09 -13.15 -22.01
N CYS A 627 -2.72 -12.78 -20.78
CA CYS A 627 -2.78 -13.65 -19.60
C CYS A 627 -4.24 -14.04 -19.27
N ILE A 628 -5.15 -13.06 -19.20
CA ILE A 628 -6.60 -13.29 -19.01
C ILE A 628 -7.11 -14.30 -20.04
N ARG A 629 -6.74 -14.12 -21.31
CA ARG A 629 -7.18 -14.99 -22.40
C ARG A 629 -6.63 -16.40 -22.31
N TRP A 630 -5.36 -16.53 -21.95
CA TRP A 630 -4.74 -17.83 -21.71
C TRP A 630 -5.44 -18.56 -20.56
N ILE A 631 -5.73 -17.88 -19.44
CA ILE A 631 -6.39 -18.48 -18.27
C ILE A 631 -7.82 -18.90 -18.60
N LEU A 632 -8.63 -18.04 -19.22
CA LEU A 632 -10.01 -18.38 -19.56
C LEU A 632 -10.11 -19.54 -20.56
N ASN A 633 -9.18 -19.64 -21.51
CA ASN A 633 -9.16 -20.73 -22.47
C ASN A 633 -8.70 -22.07 -21.85
N THR A 634 -7.78 -22.05 -20.87
CA THR A 634 -7.14 -23.27 -20.35
C THR A 634 -7.67 -23.72 -18.99
N LYS A 635 -8.19 -22.81 -18.16
CA LYS A 635 -8.57 -23.04 -16.76
C LYS A 635 -10.02 -22.70 -16.42
N SER A 636 -10.85 -22.28 -17.38
CA SER A 636 -12.26 -21.94 -17.13
C SER A 636 -13.06 -23.07 -16.46
N GLY A 637 -12.77 -24.33 -16.77
CA GLY A 637 -13.42 -25.48 -16.11
C GLY A 637 -13.15 -25.54 -14.60
N TYR A 638 -11.95 -25.19 -14.15
CA TYR A 638 -11.60 -25.12 -12.73
C TYR A 638 -12.21 -23.88 -12.07
N LEU A 639 -12.11 -22.71 -12.73
CA LEU A 639 -12.62 -21.44 -12.21
C LEU A 639 -14.15 -21.41 -12.08
N SER A 640 -14.86 -22.12 -12.96
CA SER A 640 -16.33 -22.26 -12.88
C SER A 640 -16.78 -23.34 -11.88
N GLY A 641 -15.85 -24.08 -11.26
CA GLY A 641 -16.16 -25.18 -10.36
C GLY A 641 -16.70 -26.45 -11.05
N LYS A 642 -16.67 -26.52 -12.39
CA LYS A 642 -17.08 -27.73 -13.14
C LYS A 642 -16.08 -28.88 -13.00
N LEU A 643 -14.79 -28.55 -12.81
CA LEU A 643 -13.70 -29.48 -12.58
C LEU A 643 -13.08 -29.19 -11.22
N ILE A 644 -12.78 -30.23 -10.45
CA ILE A 644 -12.04 -30.10 -9.20
C ILE A 644 -10.56 -29.95 -9.56
N ASP A 645 -9.95 -28.83 -9.16
CA ASP A 645 -8.52 -28.63 -9.30
C ASP A 645 -7.79 -29.52 -8.29
N GLN A 646 -7.06 -30.52 -8.78
CA GLN A 646 -6.24 -31.42 -7.95
C GLN A 646 -5.17 -30.67 -7.15
N THR A 647 -4.78 -29.49 -7.62
CA THR A 647 -3.77 -28.65 -6.95
C THR A 647 -4.37 -27.63 -5.99
N HIS A 648 -5.69 -27.41 -6.02
CA HIS A 648 -6.41 -26.38 -5.27
C HIS A 648 -5.82 -24.95 -5.40
N GLN A 649 -5.09 -24.67 -6.48
CA GLN A 649 -4.45 -23.37 -6.71
C GLN A 649 -5.33 -22.42 -7.53
N TRP A 650 -6.20 -22.96 -8.39
CA TRP A 650 -7.04 -22.22 -9.33
C TRP A 650 -8.49 -22.17 -8.85
N THR A 651 -8.76 -21.32 -7.85
CA THR A 651 -10.11 -21.22 -7.25
C THR A 651 -10.93 -20.04 -7.76
N GLY A 652 -10.30 -18.98 -8.29
CA GLY A 652 -11.02 -17.78 -8.70
C GLY A 652 -11.78 -17.09 -7.56
N GLN A 653 -11.29 -17.20 -6.32
CA GLN A 653 -11.98 -16.68 -5.12
C GLN A 653 -12.37 -15.19 -5.23
N SER A 654 -11.49 -14.37 -5.82
CA SER A 654 -11.75 -12.95 -6.07
C SER A 654 -12.90 -12.72 -7.08
N LEU A 655 -12.98 -13.53 -8.14
CA LEU A 655 -14.11 -13.51 -9.09
C LEU A 655 -15.41 -13.93 -8.45
N ALA A 656 -15.40 -15.01 -7.67
CA ALA A 656 -16.59 -15.50 -6.98
C ALA A 656 -17.12 -14.45 -5.97
N THR A 657 -16.22 -13.77 -5.25
CA THR A 657 -16.56 -12.67 -4.34
C THR A 657 -17.16 -11.49 -5.11
N SER A 658 -16.57 -11.12 -6.26
CA SER A 658 -17.09 -10.04 -7.11
C SER A 658 -18.47 -10.36 -7.69
N LEU A 659 -18.71 -11.60 -8.14
CA LEU A 659 -20.02 -12.06 -8.59
C LEU A 659 -21.06 -12.02 -7.47
N THR A 660 -20.65 -12.43 -6.27
CA THR A 660 -21.47 -12.44 -5.06
C THR A 660 -21.97 -11.04 -4.73
N LEU A 661 -21.06 -10.07 -4.63
CA LEU A 661 -21.41 -8.70 -4.33
C LEU A 661 -22.22 -8.04 -5.47
N GLY A 662 -21.87 -8.33 -6.73
CA GLY A 662 -22.65 -7.91 -7.89
C GLY A 662 -24.09 -8.41 -7.83
N THR A 663 -24.30 -9.67 -7.45
CA THR A 663 -25.64 -10.24 -7.28
C THR A 663 -26.40 -9.58 -6.12
N GLN A 664 -25.71 -9.35 -4.99
CA GLN A 664 -26.29 -8.73 -3.82
C GLN A 664 -26.74 -7.28 -4.06
N TYR A 665 -25.87 -6.44 -4.63
CA TYR A 665 -26.17 -5.02 -4.80
C TYR A 665 -26.89 -4.69 -6.11
N VAL A 666 -26.71 -5.47 -7.18
CA VAL A 666 -27.32 -5.16 -8.49
C VAL A 666 -28.64 -5.90 -8.67
N LEU A 667 -28.66 -7.22 -8.52
CA LEU A 667 -29.85 -8.03 -8.80
C LEU A 667 -30.90 -7.90 -7.70
N ILE A 668 -30.52 -8.13 -6.43
CA ILE A 668 -31.46 -8.03 -5.29
C ILE A 668 -31.75 -6.56 -4.99
N GLY A 669 -30.69 -5.76 -4.96
CA GLY A 669 -30.76 -4.32 -4.81
C GLY A 669 -30.74 -3.86 -3.35
N PRO A 670 -30.10 -2.71 -3.05
CA PRO A 670 -29.88 -2.29 -1.67
C PRO A 670 -31.17 -1.98 -0.92
N LYS A 671 -32.22 -1.51 -1.63
CA LYS A 671 -33.53 -1.22 -1.02
C LYS A 671 -34.19 -2.48 -0.42
N ARG A 672 -34.18 -3.60 -1.15
CA ARG A 672 -34.72 -4.89 -0.67
C ARG A 672 -33.80 -5.53 0.38
N MET A 673 -32.49 -5.33 0.24
CA MET A 673 -31.52 -5.84 1.20
C MET A 673 -31.64 -5.13 2.56
N PHE A 674 -31.57 -3.79 2.59
CA PHE A 674 -31.61 -3.01 3.82
C PHE A 674 -32.96 -3.05 4.55
N SER A 675 -34.06 -3.46 3.88
CA SER A 675 -35.34 -3.71 4.56
C SER A 675 -35.33 -4.96 5.42
N GLN A 676 -34.39 -5.89 5.22
CA GLN A 676 -34.27 -7.08 6.05
C GLN A 676 -33.67 -6.73 7.41
N ALA A 677 -34.17 -7.36 8.48
CA ALA A 677 -33.73 -7.08 9.84
C ALA A 677 -32.21 -7.25 10.04
N LEU A 678 -31.58 -8.18 9.30
CA LEU A 678 -30.14 -8.40 9.33
C LEU A 678 -29.35 -7.19 8.82
N TYR A 679 -29.75 -6.59 7.70
CA TYR A 679 -29.00 -5.52 7.03
C TYR A 679 -29.46 -4.10 7.39
N HIS A 680 -30.55 -3.96 8.14
CA HIS A 680 -31.11 -2.68 8.57
C HIS A 680 -30.11 -1.72 9.25
N PRO A 681 -29.10 -2.18 10.03
CA PRO A 681 -28.08 -1.31 10.59
C PRO A 681 -27.11 -0.72 9.56
N LEU A 682 -26.90 -1.36 8.41
CA LEU A 682 -25.82 -1.00 7.47
C LEU A 682 -25.87 0.46 6.98
N PRO A 683 -27.03 1.03 6.59
CA PRO A 683 -27.07 2.42 6.13
C PRO A 683 -26.66 3.44 7.19
N TRP A 684 -26.83 3.13 8.48
CA TRP A 684 -26.41 4.00 9.58
C TRP A 684 -24.89 4.15 9.67
N ALA A 685 -24.13 3.23 9.08
CA ALA A 685 -22.68 3.34 8.99
C ALA A 685 -22.21 4.63 8.31
N PHE A 686 -22.89 5.07 7.25
CA PHE A 686 -22.56 6.32 6.55
C PHE A 686 -22.69 7.54 7.48
N LEU A 687 -23.67 7.52 8.37
CA LEU A 687 -23.87 8.58 9.36
C LEU A 687 -22.83 8.50 10.48
N VAL A 688 -22.50 7.30 10.97
CA VAL A 688 -21.42 7.10 11.95
C VAL A 688 -20.09 7.57 11.38
N GLY A 689 -19.77 7.21 10.13
CA GLY A 689 -18.57 7.66 9.43
C GLY A 689 -18.51 9.17 9.27
N ALA A 690 -19.62 9.85 8.97
CA ALA A 690 -19.63 11.31 8.84
C ALA A 690 -19.52 12.06 10.18
N LEU A 691 -20.16 11.55 11.24
CA LEU A 691 -20.20 12.22 12.54
C LEU A 691 -18.93 12.00 13.36
N THR A 692 -18.28 10.84 13.27
CA THR A 692 -17.15 10.50 14.15
C THR A 692 -15.94 11.46 13.98
N PRO A 693 -15.50 11.81 12.74
CA PRO A 693 -14.47 12.84 12.54
C PRO A 693 -14.86 14.20 13.11
N SER A 694 -16.15 14.57 13.03
CA SER A 694 -16.67 15.82 13.58
C SER A 694 -16.55 15.87 15.10
N ILE A 695 -16.90 14.77 15.77
CA ILE A 695 -16.75 14.62 17.22
C ILE A 695 -15.28 14.73 17.62
N LEU A 696 -14.39 14.01 16.92
CA LEU A 696 -12.95 14.07 17.19
C LEU A 696 -12.36 15.45 16.94
N TYR A 697 -12.83 16.17 15.93
CA TYR A 697 -12.40 17.54 15.67
C TYR A 697 -12.77 18.50 16.80
N VAL A 698 -13.99 18.37 17.34
CA VAL A 698 -14.43 19.15 18.50
C VAL A 698 -13.60 18.79 19.74
N LEU A 699 -13.35 17.50 19.97
CA LEU A 699 -12.49 17.03 21.06
C LEU A 699 -11.06 17.55 20.93
N HIS A 700 -10.48 17.53 19.73
CA HIS A 700 -9.16 18.08 19.43
C HIS A 700 -9.08 19.58 19.77
N ARG A 701 -10.09 20.36 19.36
CA ARG A 701 -10.15 21.80 19.68
C ARG A 701 -10.34 22.07 21.18
N ARG A 702 -11.07 21.20 21.89
CA ARG A 702 -11.35 21.36 23.33
C ARG A 702 -10.20 20.87 24.21
N PHE A 703 -9.47 19.86 23.76
CA PHE A 703 -8.37 19.21 24.49
C PHE A 703 -7.12 19.10 23.59
N PRO A 704 -6.42 20.21 23.31
CA PRO A 704 -5.26 20.21 22.42
C PRO A 704 -4.09 19.37 22.95
N ARG A 705 -3.99 19.16 24.28
CA ARG A 705 -2.95 18.34 24.90
C ARG A 705 -3.10 16.82 24.70
N ALA A 706 -4.28 16.36 24.27
CA ALA A 706 -4.57 14.93 24.13
C ALA A 706 -4.23 14.37 22.74
N ASN A 707 -3.66 15.17 21.84
CA ASN A 707 -3.20 14.78 20.51
C ASN A 707 -4.24 13.99 19.67
N PHE A 708 -5.53 14.35 19.81
CA PHE A 708 -6.63 13.71 19.05
C PHE A 708 -6.49 13.82 17.53
N HIS A 709 -5.62 14.70 17.01
CA HIS A 709 -5.29 14.76 15.59
C HIS A 709 -4.56 13.51 15.07
N LEU A 710 -3.89 12.75 15.96
CA LEU A 710 -3.25 11.49 15.61
C LEU A 710 -4.26 10.33 15.48
N TRP A 711 -5.43 10.43 16.12
CA TRP A 711 -6.43 9.36 16.09
C TRP A 711 -7.28 9.44 14.81
N ASN A 712 -6.84 8.77 13.76
CA ASN A 712 -7.55 8.74 12.50
C ASN A 712 -8.66 7.67 12.47
N CYS A 713 -9.92 8.11 12.57
CA CYS A 713 -11.08 7.21 12.52
C CYS A 713 -11.26 6.47 11.19
N THR A 714 -10.80 7.04 10.08
CA THR A 714 -10.89 6.39 8.76
C THR A 714 -10.04 5.12 8.75
N ILE A 715 -8.81 5.21 9.27
CA ILE A 715 -7.90 4.07 9.42
C ILE A 715 -8.50 3.03 10.36
N PHE A 716 -9.05 3.48 11.49
CA PHE A 716 -9.70 2.59 12.47
C PHE A 716 -10.89 1.82 11.84
N PHE A 717 -11.82 2.51 11.19
CA PHE A 717 -12.97 1.86 10.56
C PHE A 717 -12.55 0.93 9.41
N CYS A 718 -11.57 1.32 8.61
CA CYS A 718 -11.08 0.45 7.55
C CYS A 718 -10.37 -0.80 8.10
N ALA A 719 -9.59 -0.67 9.17
CA ALA A 719 -9.00 -1.83 9.85
C ALA A 719 -10.09 -2.72 10.49
N MET A 720 -11.19 -2.14 10.99
CA MET A 720 -12.36 -2.88 11.51
C MET A 720 -13.13 -3.62 10.40
N SER A 721 -13.17 -3.10 9.18
CA SER A 721 -13.78 -3.82 8.05
C SER A 721 -12.95 -5.01 7.60
N ASN A 722 -11.66 -5.01 7.92
CA ASN A 722 -10.74 -6.10 7.61
C ASN A 722 -10.75 -7.15 8.72
N PHE A 723 -11.65 -8.13 8.59
CA PHE A 723 -11.42 -9.45 9.18
C PHE A 723 -12.33 -10.45 8.47
N TRP A 724 -11.81 -11.64 8.13
CA TRP A 724 -12.53 -12.68 7.36
C TRP A 724 -12.25 -14.12 7.80
N GLY A 725 -12.03 -14.34 9.09
CA GLY A 725 -12.14 -15.66 9.73
C GLY A 725 -11.00 -16.63 9.51
N ASN A 726 -10.19 -16.46 8.45
CA ASN A 726 -9.16 -17.43 8.09
C ASN A 726 -7.77 -17.09 8.63
N ILE A 727 -7.45 -15.81 8.86
CA ILE A 727 -6.11 -15.36 9.29
C ILE A 727 -6.23 -14.20 10.29
N SER A 728 -5.91 -14.46 11.56
CA SER A 728 -5.84 -13.50 12.68
C SER A 728 -4.43 -13.40 13.30
N THR A 729 -3.44 -14.01 12.66
CA THR A 729 -2.03 -13.94 13.09
C THR A 729 -1.34 -12.66 12.57
N GLY A 730 -0.14 -12.38 13.08
CA GLY A 730 0.71 -11.26 12.63
C GLY A 730 0.50 -9.93 13.36
N TYR A 731 -0.72 -9.62 13.82
CA TYR A 731 -1.01 -8.31 14.44
C TYR A 731 -0.19 -8.01 15.69
N VAL A 732 -0.04 -8.99 16.60
CA VAL A 732 0.76 -8.84 17.82
C VAL A 732 2.25 -8.73 17.50
N SER A 733 2.76 -9.60 16.62
CA SER A 733 4.16 -9.53 16.18
C SER A 733 4.47 -8.21 15.45
N GLY A 734 3.54 -7.73 14.62
CA GLY A 734 3.67 -6.49 13.86
C GLY A 734 3.70 -5.26 14.77
N ILE A 735 2.84 -5.16 15.79
CA ILE A 735 2.90 -4.03 16.73
C ILE A 735 4.17 -4.08 17.61
N ILE A 736 4.67 -5.27 17.96
CA ILE A 736 5.94 -5.42 18.69
C ILE A 736 7.11 -4.95 17.81
N GLY A 737 7.20 -5.43 16.56
CA GLY A 737 8.24 -5.00 15.62
C GLY A 737 8.14 -3.51 15.29
N GLY A 738 6.92 -3.01 15.11
CA GLY A 738 6.61 -1.58 14.95
C GLY A 738 7.06 -0.76 16.15
N PHE A 739 6.82 -1.22 17.37
CA PHE A 739 7.30 -0.55 18.57
C PHE A 739 8.83 -0.50 18.63
N VAL A 740 9.51 -1.61 18.35
CA VAL A 740 10.99 -1.66 18.36
C VAL A 740 11.58 -0.71 17.31
N VAL A 741 11.07 -0.74 16.09
CA VAL A 741 11.64 0.00 14.96
C VAL A 741 11.16 1.46 14.94
N MET A 742 9.84 1.69 14.96
CA MET A 742 9.24 3.00 14.74
C MET A 742 9.08 3.85 15.99
N TYR A 743 9.14 3.25 17.18
CA TYR A 743 9.03 3.98 18.43
C TYR A 743 10.38 4.02 19.18
N TRP A 744 10.93 2.86 19.52
CA TRP A 744 12.15 2.76 20.33
C TRP A 744 13.40 3.17 19.55
N ALA A 745 13.70 2.54 18.42
CA ALA A 745 14.88 2.87 17.62
C ALA A 745 14.82 4.30 17.06
N TYR A 746 13.63 4.75 16.65
CA TYR A 746 13.40 6.12 16.18
C TYR A 746 13.70 7.20 17.24
N ARG A 747 13.50 6.91 18.53
CA ARG A 747 13.69 7.88 19.62
C ARG A 747 15.06 7.76 20.29
N HIS A 748 15.56 6.55 20.51
CA HIS A 748 16.80 6.31 21.25
C HIS A 748 18.04 6.12 20.36
N HIS A 749 17.87 5.58 19.14
CA HIS A 749 18.97 5.24 18.23
C HIS A 749 18.72 5.77 16.83
N TYR A 750 18.39 7.05 16.79
CA TYR A 750 17.88 7.70 15.60
C TYR A 750 18.85 7.69 14.41
N GLU A 751 20.15 7.87 14.63
CA GLU A 751 21.14 7.88 13.54
C GLU A 751 21.20 6.53 12.82
N ILE A 752 21.14 5.45 13.59
CA ILE A 752 21.10 4.08 13.07
C ILE A 752 19.79 3.85 12.32
N TRP A 753 18.66 4.29 12.90
CA TRP A 753 17.36 4.21 12.26
C TRP A 753 17.35 4.94 10.92
N ALA A 754 17.77 6.21 10.88
CA ALA A 754 17.77 7.02 9.67
C ALA A 754 18.69 6.44 8.58
N ARG A 755 19.83 5.85 8.97
CA ARG A 755 20.83 5.30 8.05
C ARG A 755 20.42 3.96 7.42
N TYR A 756 19.69 3.11 8.16
CA TYR A 756 19.42 1.74 7.74
C TYR A 756 17.93 1.39 7.58
N ASN A 757 16.99 2.11 8.19
CA ASN A 757 15.57 1.72 8.20
C ASN A 757 14.98 1.54 6.80
N PHE A 758 15.18 2.50 5.89
CA PHE A 758 14.69 2.39 4.51
C PHE A 758 15.40 1.28 3.72
N ILE A 759 16.68 1.04 3.97
CA ILE A 759 17.46 -0.02 3.33
C ILE A 759 16.98 -1.39 3.81
N LEU A 760 16.73 -1.53 5.12
CA LEU A 760 16.15 -2.73 5.71
C LEU A 760 14.74 -2.97 5.18
N ALA A 761 13.90 -1.93 5.10
CA ALA A 761 12.56 -2.01 4.51
C ALA A 761 12.60 -2.59 3.09
N ALA A 762 13.47 -2.05 2.23
CA ALA A 762 13.66 -2.52 0.87
C ALA A 762 14.22 -3.96 0.81
N ALA A 763 15.17 -4.30 1.70
CA ALA A 763 15.78 -5.64 1.75
C ALA A 763 14.80 -6.72 2.20
N PHE A 764 13.99 -6.44 3.22
CA PHE A 764 12.94 -7.35 3.71
C PHE A 764 11.87 -7.57 2.63
N ASP A 765 11.41 -6.51 1.98
CA ASP A 765 10.43 -6.62 0.90
C ASP A 765 10.99 -7.39 -0.30
N ALA A 766 12.19 -7.04 -0.78
CA ALA A 766 12.83 -7.74 -1.89
C ALA A 766 13.11 -9.22 -1.58
N GLY A 767 13.64 -9.53 -0.39
CA GLY A 767 13.95 -10.90 0.04
C GLY A 767 12.71 -11.77 0.17
N PHE A 768 11.63 -11.25 0.77
CA PHE A 768 10.34 -11.91 0.88
C PHE A 768 9.75 -12.24 -0.50
N ASN A 769 9.62 -11.23 -1.36
CA ASN A 769 9.02 -11.42 -2.69
C ASN A 769 9.85 -12.37 -3.56
N PHE A 770 11.18 -12.31 -3.46
CA PHE A 770 12.06 -13.23 -4.19
C PHE A 770 11.88 -14.68 -3.71
N ASN A 771 11.68 -14.88 -2.41
CA ASN A 771 11.36 -16.20 -1.86
C ASN A 771 9.99 -16.70 -2.34
N MET A 772 8.94 -15.88 -2.26
CA MET A 772 7.61 -16.23 -2.79
C MET A 772 7.66 -16.63 -4.26
N LEU A 773 8.38 -15.84 -5.08
CA LEU A 773 8.55 -16.14 -6.49
C LEU A 773 9.33 -17.44 -6.72
N ALA A 774 10.37 -17.69 -5.93
CA ALA A 774 11.16 -18.93 -6.01
C ALA A 774 10.32 -20.16 -5.60
N ILE A 775 9.55 -20.07 -4.51
CA ILE A 775 8.62 -21.12 -4.09
C ILE A 775 7.62 -21.39 -5.19
N PHE A 776 7.02 -20.33 -5.72
CA PHE A 776 6.08 -20.43 -6.83
C PHE A 776 6.68 -21.13 -8.04
N LEU A 777 7.84 -20.70 -8.54
CA LEU A 777 8.44 -21.25 -9.76
C LEU A 777 8.94 -22.69 -9.57
N CYS A 778 9.61 -22.98 -8.44
CA CYS A 778 10.26 -24.27 -8.21
C CYS A 778 9.31 -25.34 -7.66
N PHE A 779 8.33 -24.96 -6.84
CA PHE A 779 7.47 -25.89 -6.08
C PHE A 779 5.97 -25.74 -6.39
N GLY A 780 5.55 -24.68 -7.11
CA GLY A 780 4.15 -24.44 -7.44
C GLY A 780 3.81 -24.56 -8.93
N ALA A 781 4.67 -24.07 -9.83
CA ALA A 781 4.36 -23.88 -11.24
C ALA A 781 4.61 -25.12 -12.10
N ALA A 782 5.71 -25.85 -11.88
CA ALA A 782 6.07 -27.02 -12.68
C ALA A 782 5.51 -28.34 -12.10
N LYS A 783 5.64 -28.52 -10.78
CA LYS A 783 5.12 -29.67 -10.04
C LYS A 783 4.83 -29.23 -8.62
N VAL A 784 3.62 -29.50 -8.13
CA VAL A 784 3.29 -29.28 -6.72
C VAL A 784 4.04 -30.32 -5.90
N VAL A 785 5.03 -29.85 -5.14
CA VAL A 785 5.79 -30.67 -4.20
C VAL A 785 5.36 -30.24 -2.81
N SER A 786 4.65 -31.10 -2.09
CA SER A 786 4.32 -30.86 -0.67
C SER A 786 5.47 -31.31 0.23
N MET A 787 5.71 -30.56 1.29
CA MET A 787 6.65 -30.95 2.33
C MET A 787 6.07 -32.14 3.13
N PRO A 788 6.87 -33.16 3.50
CA PRO A 788 6.40 -34.24 4.36
C PRO A 788 5.84 -33.72 5.68
N SER A 789 4.92 -34.48 6.28
CA SER A 789 4.35 -34.14 7.57
C SER A 789 5.37 -34.37 8.69
N TRP A 790 5.56 -33.39 9.56
CA TRP A 790 6.42 -33.48 10.74
C TRP A 790 5.90 -32.50 11.82
N TRP A 791 6.62 -32.36 12.93
CA TRP A 791 6.14 -31.54 14.07
C TRP A 791 5.73 -30.12 13.67
N GLY A 792 6.47 -29.50 12.76
CA GLY A 792 6.22 -28.15 12.26
C GLY A 792 5.30 -28.03 11.05
N ASN A 793 4.89 -29.16 10.47
CA ASN A 793 4.00 -29.26 9.31
C ASN A 793 3.04 -30.44 9.55
N ASN A 794 2.16 -30.28 10.54
CA ASN A 794 1.23 -31.34 10.93
C ASN A 794 0.08 -31.45 9.91
N ALA A 795 -0.31 -32.68 9.56
CA ALA A 795 -1.35 -32.94 8.58
C ALA A 795 -2.78 -32.58 9.06
N ASP A 796 -3.03 -32.60 10.37
CA ASP A 796 -4.36 -32.34 10.93
C ASP A 796 -4.58 -30.83 11.14
N ASN A 797 -3.62 -30.17 11.79
CA ASN A 797 -3.66 -28.73 12.03
C ASN A 797 -2.23 -28.19 12.28
N VAL A 798 -1.81 -27.24 11.46
CA VAL A 798 -0.47 -26.64 11.50
C VAL A 798 -0.14 -25.97 12.84
N GLU A 799 -1.13 -25.36 13.50
CA GLU A 799 -0.97 -24.68 14.79
C GLU A 799 -1.11 -25.63 15.99
N ARG A 800 -1.45 -26.91 15.73
CA ARG A 800 -1.75 -27.95 16.72
C ARG A 800 -3.02 -27.67 17.53
N CYS A 801 -3.95 -26.90 16.95
CA CYS A 801 -5.27 -26.63 17.51
C CYS A 801 -6.27 -27.76 17.14
N PHE A 802 -6.08 -28.97 17.67
CA PHE A 802 -6.80 -30.19 17.22
C PHE A 802 -8.32 -30.22 17.44
N ALA A 803 -8.87 -29.29 18.23
CA ALA A 803 -10.33 -29.14 18.40
C ALA A 803 -11.01 -28.26 17.33
N LEU A 804 -10.23 -27.59 16.46
CA LEU A 804 -10.78 -26.89 15.31
C LEU A 804 -10.92 -27.86 14.12
N PRO A 805 -11.87 -27.61 13.21
CA PRO A 805 -11.94 -28.40 11.98
C PRO A 805 -10.60 -28.35 11.23
N PRO A 806 -10.21 -29.44 10.56
CA PRO A 806 -8.98 -29.48 9.77
C PRO A 806 -9.00 -28.37 8.71
N GLN A 807 -7.86 -27.70 8.54
CA GLN A 807 -7.68 -26.51 7.71
C GLN A 807 -7.33 -26.87 6.27
#